data_AF-A0A2M9FV54-F1
#
_entry.id   AF-A0A2M9FV54-F1
#
_cell.length_a   1.000
_cell.length_b   1.000
_cell.length_c   1.000
_cell.angle_alpha   90.00
_cell.angle_beta   90.00
_cell.angle_gamma   90.00
#
_symmetry.space_group_name_H-M   'P 1'
#
loop_
_entity.id
_entity.type
_entity.pdbx_description
1 polymer ?
#
loop_
_entity_poly.entity_id
_entity_poly.type
_entity_poly.pdbx_seq_one_letter_code
_entity_poly.pdbx_strand_id
1 'polypeptide(L)'
;MSSTRDTSADVAEEPLVPTAYALPADPLFSSQFNLLNTGQTGGIAGIDLNVTGVWDDYTGAGVTVGIIDDGVSHTHADLAANYDTSIDNDSRGNDGDAMAEGSDAHGTAVAGIIAADDNGFGSVGVAFDATIAGFRMGFGADGTLGQITENLRLQTSVDISNNSWGFGGFFSDNFKSSAFAPHATALEEAVATGRDGLGTVWVFAAGNSRADGDDVNYHNFQNSRFTIAVAAAEDDGDITFYSTPGAAVITTAPVAAGGGSGGVITTDREGSAGYVSGDFVNGFNGTSAATPMVSGVTALILEANPDLGYRDVQEILAYSSRRIDAGNSGWALNAAGDWNGGGLHVSHDFGFGLVDALAAVRLAESWRDQSTHANEFSVGASRSPFLTIANNATVTDTITITDAIDLEWVEVDINIDHSWIGDLVVTLTSPDGTTSTLVDRPGLSAGSQWGAGQDDINFVLTSARHWGEDAVGDWTLSISDHYAEDSGRLLSWSLDLYGDPADGDDDYIYTDEYGLVAAGDPQRRTLSDDGGSDRINAAALTGAALIDLTAGAAGALAGQTFTIADGTVIEEAIAGDGADTLLGNAVANDLNGARGNDVLDGGAGDDTLTGGAGADLFRLTVGEGGDTITDFDVGLDALELGGSGAIRSADDFVAAGVDGADGFDVTLDDGAVLSLLGVLAADLGELLISFVDAPELSSETVIESAGAVTLLENTAGAYVVEAGGVRTGITRDGGAVTGDSYAGWSMIHAEGLGGGGFQLLWQRTNGDYTMWETDGAGAYVKYYSVDPPWIMEAASGVDIDGDGIIGEPEKPETVIESAGAVTLLENTAG
;
A
#
# COMPACT_ATOMS: atom_id res chain seq x y z
N MET A 1 21.56 29.64 61.86
CA MET A 1 22.08 30.42 60.71
C MET A 1 22.00 29.45 59.53
N SER A 2 20.95 29.53 58.72
CA SER A 2 20.95 30.22 57.40
C SER A 2 21.87 29.47 56.41
N SER A 3 21.48 28.99 55.24
CA SER A 3 20.25 29.08 54.44
C SER A 3 20.31 28.07 53.28
N THR A 4 19.15 27.48 52.94
CA THR A 4 18.58 27.16 51.60
C THR A 4 19.44 26.69 50.40
N ARG A 5 18.98 25.54 49.86
CA ARG A 5 18.65 25.17 48.46
C ARG A 5 19.72 25.34 47.36
N ASP A 6 20.03 24.24 46.66
CA ASP A 6 19.42 23.99 45.35
C ASP A 6 19.32 22.49 45.04
N THR A 7 18.28 22.14 44.28
CA THR A 7 17.77 20.83 43.88
C THR A 7 17.81 20.78 42.35
N SER A 8 18.57 19.86 41.78
CA SER A 8 18.27 19.08 40.57
C SER A 8 19.58 18.57 39.95
N ALA A 9 19.69 17.26 39.86
CA ALA A 9 20.43 16.62 38.80
C ALA A 9 19.47 15.54 38.32
N ASP A 10 18.49 15.98 37.53
CA ASP A 10 17.75 15.11 36.63
C ASP A 10 18.80 14.43 35.75
N VAL A 11 18.90 13.11 35.88
CA VAL A 11 19.36 12.28 34.79
C VAL A 11 18.07 11.97 34.04
N ALA A 12 17.69 12.90 33.15
CA ALA A 12 16.83 12.54 32.03
C ALA A 12 17.74 11.71 31.11
N GLU A 13 17.54 10.40 31.09
CA GLU A 13 17.91 9.66 29.88
C GLU A 13 16.95 10.16 28.81
N GLU A 14 17.52 10.72 27.75
CA GLU A 14 16.73 11.18 26.62
C GLU A 14 16.12 9.96 25.94
N PRO A 15 14.87 10.04 25.46
CA PRO A 15 14.30 9.00 24.62
C PRO A 15 15.27 8.76 23.46
N LEU A 16 15.44 7.51 23.05
CA LEU A 16 16.19 7.16 21.84
C LEU A 16 15.44 7.72 20.64
N VAL A 17 15.63 9.02 20.38
CA VAL A 17 15.38 9.60 19.07
C VAL A 17 16.35 8.87 18.14
N PRO A 18 15.90 8.22 17.06
CA PRO A 18 16.78 7.69 16.04
C PRO A 18 17.78 8.80 15.70
N THR A 19 19.07 8.53 15.87
CA THR A 19 20.09 9.47 15.42
C THR A 19 19.98 9.49 13.91
N ALA A 20 19.28 10.49 13.37
CA ALA A 20 19.15 10.70 11.93
C ALA A 20 20.51 10.49 11.26
N TYR A 21 20.57 9.64 10.24
CA TYR A 21 21.80 9.38 9.50
C TYR A 21 22.34 10.72 9.04
N ALA A 22 23.60 10.99 9.39
CA ALA A 22 24.25 12.15 8.84
C ALA A 22 24.47 11.85 7.36
N LEU A 23 23.83 12.63 6.47
CA LEU A 23 24.05 12.53 5.03
C LEU A 23 25.55 12.35 4.70
N PRO A 24 25.89 11.54 3.69
CA PRO A 24 27.26 11.19 3.37
C PRO A 24 28.21 12.38 3.34
N ALA A 25 29.41 12.18 3.91
CA ALA A 25 30.44 13.23 3.98
C ALA A 25 31.25 13.34 2.68
N ASP A 26 30.96 12.46 1.72
CA ASP A 26 31.62 12.34 0.43
C ASP A 26 31.58 13.63 -0.38
N PRO A 27 32.73 14.09 -0.91
CA PRO A 27 32.85 15.41 -1.52
C PRO A 27 31.98 15.59 -2.78
N LEU A 28 31.60 14.51 -3.46
CA LEU A 28 30.75 14.56 -4.65
C LEU A 28 29.25 14.37 -4.36
N PHE A 29 28.86 13.91 -3.16
CA PHE A 29 27.45 13.66 -2.80
C PHE A 29 26.54 14.87 -3.07
N SER A 30 26.98 16.07 -2.67
CA SER A 30 26.23 17.31 -2.91
C SER A 30 25.92 17.63 -4.38
N SER A 31 26.60 16.96 -5.31
CA SER A 31 26.38 17.09 -6.77
C SER A 31 25.64 15.90 -7.38
N GLN A 32 25.40 14.82 -6.63
CA GLN A 32 24.65 13.64 -7.06
C GLN A 32 23.13 13.90 -6.95
N PHE A 33 22.58 14.62 -7.93
CA PHE A 33 21.16 14.97 -7.97
C PHE A 33 20.26 13.73 -7.95
N ASN A 34 20.72 12.59 -8.48
CA ASN A 34 19.96 11.34 -8.47
C ASN A 34 19.69 10.83 -7.03
N LEU A 35 20.57 11.13 -6.07
CA LEU A 35 20.38 10.75 -4.67
C LEU A 35 19.60 11.81 -3.89
N LEU A 36 19.89 13.09 -4.14
CA LEU A 36 19.21 14.22 -3.52
C LEU A 36 19.14 15.42 -4.49
N ASN A 37 17.99 15.63 -5.11
CA ASN A 37 17.77 16.72 -6.05
C ASN A 37 17.19 17.93 -5.33
N THR A 38 18.03 18.95 -5.15
CA THR A 38 17.67 20.26 -4.58
C THR A 38 17.48 21.32 -5.67
N GLY A 39 17.48 20.93 -6.95
CA GLY A 39 17.54 21.81 -8.11
C GLY A 39 18.96 22.29 -8.44
N GLN A 40 20.00 21.61 -7.94
CA GLN A 40 21.40 22.03 -8.04
C GLN A 40 21.94 22.01 -9.49
N THR A 41 21.31 21.22 -10.35
CA THR A 41 21.60 21.07 -11.79
C THR A 41 20.71 21.94 -12.68
N GLY A 42 19.68 22.58 -12.10
CA GLY A 42 18.65 23.31 -12.83
C GLY A 42 17.38 22.50 -13.10
N GLY A 43 17.34 21.23 -12.68
CA GLY A 43 16.15 20.38 -12.65
C GLY A 43 15.12 20.77 -11.59
N ILE A 44 14.07 19.96 -11.45
CA ILE A 44 13.00 20.13 -10.46
C ILE A 44 13.40 19.40 -9.19
N ALA A 45 13.44 20.11 -8.06
CA ALA A 45 13.74 19.50 -6.76
C ALA A 45 12.77 18.37 -6.43
N GLY A 46 13.28 17.27 -5.88
CA GLY A 46 12.53 16.04 -5.62
C GLY A 46 12.36 15.12 -6.83
N ILE A 47 12.90 15.44 -8.01
CA ILE A 47 13.09 14.44 -9.09
C ILE A 47 14.42 13.72 -8.85
N ASP A 48 14.40 12.83 -7.87
CA ASP A 48 15.49 11.98 -7.40
C ASP A 48 14.93 10.59 -7.02
N LEU A 49 15.78 9.71 -6.45
CA LEU A 49 15.37 8.38 -6.01
C LEU A 49 14.63 8.37 -4.65
N ASN A 50 14.52 9.51 -3.95
CA ASN A 50 14.01 9.58 -2.58
C ASN A 50 14.71 8.61 -1.58
N VAL A 51 16.03 8.45 -1.70
CA VAL A 51 16.79 7.44 -0.94
C VAL A 51 17.27 7.90 0.43
N THR A 52 17.38 9.21 0.66
CA THR A 52 18.01 9.73 1.89
C THR A 52 17.25 9.41 3.17
N GLY A 53 15.94 9.16 3.09
CA GLY A 53 15.12 8.72 4.24
C GLY A 53 15.25 7.23 4.56
N VAL A 54 15.91 6.46 3.69
CA VAL A 54 16.12 5.02 3.84
C VAL A 54 17.43 4.71 4.56
N TRP A 55 18.48 5.50 4.33
CA TRP A 55 19.84 5.24 4.84
C TRP A 55 19.99 5.28 6.37
N ASP A 56 18.98 5.77 7.09
CA ASP A 56 18.88 5.61 8.54
C ASP A 56 18.72 4.13 8.93
N ASP A 57 18.06 3.34 8.08
CA ASP A 57 17.63 1.97 8.34
C ASP A 57 18.40 0.93 7.50
N TYR A 58 18.58 1.21 6.20
CA TYR A 58 19.10 0.26 5.22
C TYR A 58 20.09 0.92 4.25
N THR A 59 21.18 0.23 3.96
CA THR A 59 22.32 0.73 3.15
C THR A 59 22.75 -0.23 2.05
N GLY A 60 22.04 -1.34 1.88
CA GLY A 60 22.29 -2.45 0.97
C GLY A 60 23.03 -3.63 1.61
N ALA A 61 23.25 -3.59 2.92
CA ALA A 61 24.15 -4.53 3.59
C ALA A 61 23.64 -5.97 3.48
N GLY A 62 24.54 -6.90 3.19
CA GLY A 62 24.22 -8.32 3.04
C GLY A 62 23.61 -8.73 1.70
N VAL A 63 23.34 -7.77 0.81
CA VAL A 63 22.87 -8.04 -0.56
C VAL A 63 24.02 -8.02 -1.55
N THR A 64 24.05 -8.98 -2.47
CA THR A 64 25.08 -9.12 -3.52
C THR A 64 24.52 -8.78 -4.91
N VAL A 65 25.16 -7.82 -5.58
CA VAL A 65 24.81 -7.38 -6.94
C VAL A 65 25.88 -7.79 -7.96
N GLY A 66 25.50 -8.64 -8.91
CA GLY A 66 26.32 -9.01 -10.06
C GLY A 66 26.21 -7.99 -11.20
N ILE A 67 27.34 -7.56 -11.75
CA ILE A 67 27.41 -6.57 -12.84
C ILE A 67 27.89 -7.27 -14.11
N ILE A 68 26.97 -7.55 -15.04
CA ILE A 68 27.33 -8.08 -16.36
C ILE A 68 27.65 -6.90 -17.28
N ASP A 69 28.94 -6.65 -17.52
CA ASP A 69 29.40 -5.49 -18.29
C ASP A 69 30.81 -5.68 -18.91
N ASP A 70 31.51 -4.59 -19.25
CA ASP A 70 32.84 -4.59 -19.89
C ASP A 70 34.01 -4.80 -18.92
N GLY A 71 33.69 -4.90 -17.63
CA GLY A 71 34.60 -5.10 -16.51
C GLY A 71 34.47 -4.00 -15.46
N VAL A 72 34.94 -4.27 -14.24
CA VAL A 72 34.91 -3.31 -13.14
C VAL A 72 36.33 -3.05 -12.65
N SER A 73 36.70 -1.79 -12.44
CA SER A 73 37.97 -1.45 -11.78
C SER A 73 37.84 -1.74 -10.27
N HIS A 74 37.88 -3.01 -9.88
CA HIS A 74 37.61 -3.43 -8.49
C HIS A 74 38.64 -2.93 -7.48
N THR A 75 39.80 -2.46 -7.94
CA THR A 75 40.79 -1.78 -7.10
C THR A 75 40.52 -0.29 -6.89
N HIS A 76 39.47 0.25 -7.50
CA HIS A 76 39.08 1.65 -7.35
C HIS A 76 38.84 1.93 -5.86
N ALA A 77 39.38 3.05 -5.36
CA ALA A 77 39.38 3.34 -3.92
C ALA A 77 37.96 3.43 -3.32
N ASP A 78 36.98 3.79 -4.17
CA ASP A 78 35.56 3.93 -3.82
C ASP A 78 34.74 2.64 -3.99
N LEU A 79 35.33 1.56 -4.54
CA LEU A 79 34.64 0.29 -4.79
C LEU A 79 35.28 -0.88 -4.03
N ALA A 80 36.57 -0.79 -3.71
CA ALA A 80 37.36 -1.91 -3.22
C ALA A 80 36.88 -2.50 -1.89
N ALA A 81 36.19 -1.72 -1.05
CA ALA A 81 35.62 -2.21 0.21
C ALA A 81 34.41 -3.13 -0.03
N ASN A 82 33.64 -2.85 -1.08
CA ASN A 82 32.37 -3.49 -1.39
C ASN A 82 32.50 -4.59 -2.46
N TYR A 83 33.68 -4.76 -3.04
CA TYR A 83 33.86 -5.69 -4.16
C TYR A 83 34.26 -7.11 -3.73
N ASP A 84 33.53 -8.13 -4.19
CA ASP A 84 33.86 -9.54 -4.00
C ASP A 84 34.51 -10.18 -5.25
N THR A 85 35.83 -10.19 -5.26
CA THR A 85 36.63 -10.88 -6.32
C THR A 85 36.49 -12.40 -6.33
N SER A 86 35.83 -13.02 -5.33
CA SER A 86 35.78 -14.49 -5.20
C SER A 86 34.78 -15.15 -6.15
N ILE A 87 33.80 -14.39 -6.63
CA ILE A 87 32.74 -14.84 -7.55
C ILE A 87 32.82 -14.20 -8.94
N ASP A 88 33.88 -13.42 -9.20
CA ASP A 88 34.15 -12.79 -10.50
C ASP A 88 34.21 -13.78 -11.65
N ASN A 89 33.85 -13.30 -12.83
CA ASN A 89 34.05 -14.02 -14.08
C ASN A 89 34.45 -13.07 -15.22
N ASP A 90 35.51 -13.41 -15.94
CA ASP A 90 35.85 -12.78 -17.22
C ASP A 90 35.67 -13.78 -18.36
N SER A 91 34.49 -13.76 -18.98
CA SER A 91 34.18 -14.59 -20.15
C SER A 91 34.92 -14.14 -21.41
N ARG A 92 35.43 -12.90 -21.47
CA ARG A 92 36.23 -12.37 -22.58
C ARG A 92 37.68 -12.83 -22.50
N GLY A 93 38.27 -12.77 -21.31
CA GLY A 93 39.63 -13.21 -20.99
C GLY A 93 39.75 -14.71 -20.70
N ASN A 94 38.63 -15.36 -20.37
CA ASN A 94 38.54 -16.76 -19.92
C ASN A 94 39.35 -16.99 -18.62
N ASP A 95 39.09 -16.16 -17.61
CA ASP A 95 39.60 -16.30 -16.24
C ASP A 95 38.58 -15.75 -15.22
N GLY A 96 38.95 -15.69 -13.94
CA GLY A 96 38.09 -15.27 -12.83
C GLY A 96 38.46 -13.89 -12.28
N ASP A 97 38.95 -12.98 -13.14
CA ASP A 97 39.29 -11.61 -12.76
C ASP A 97 38.57 -10.63 -13.69
N ALA A 98 37.46 -10.06 -13.22
CA ALA A 98 36.63 -9.17 -14.04
C ALA A 98 37.16 -7.73 -14.13
N MET A 99 38.47 -7.54 -13.91
CA MET A 99 39.13 -6.25 -13.97
C MET A 99 38.92 -5.56 -15.32
N ALA A 100 38.52 -4.29 -15.27
CA ALA A 100 38.33 -3.47 -16.46
C ALA A 100 39.65 -3.13 -17.17
N GLU A 101 39.72 -3.36 -18.49
CA GLU A 101 40.94 -3.16 -19.28
C GLU A 101 40.73 -2.21 -20.48
N GLY A 102 41.83 -1.71 -21.06
CA GLY A 102 41.75 -0.96 -22.32
C GLY A 102 40.86 0.29 -22.22
N SER A 103 39.74 0.29 -22.95
CA SER A 103 38.72 1.35 -22.97
C SER A 103 37.42 0.95 -22.27
N ASP A 104 37.41 -0.19 -21.58
CA ASP A 104 36.24 -0.75 -20.91
C ASP A 104 35.98 0.07 -19.64
N ALA A 105 35.22 1.18 -19.72
CA ALA A 105 34.98 2.09 -18.58
C ALA A 105 33.54 2.01 -18.04
N HIS A 106 32.66 1.32 -18.76
CA HIS A 106 31.22 1.36 -18.52
C HIS A 106 30.84 0.63 -17.23
N GLY A 107 31.31 -0.59 -17.02
CA GLY A 107 31.01 -1.38 -15.83
C GLY A 107 31.52 -0.74 -14.54
N THR A 108 32.61 0.02 -14.59
CA THR A 108 33.11 0.78 -13.43
C THR A 108 32.19 1.94 -13.07
N ALA A 109 31.60 2.64 -14.04
CA ALA A 109 30.62 3.70 -13.76
C ALA A 109 29.29 3.14 -13.24
N VAL A 110 28.85 2.01 -13.79
CA VAL A 110 27.68 1.26 -13.31
C VAL A 110 27.87 0.83 -11.86
N ALA A 111 29.04 0.26 -11.50
CA ALA A 111 29.35 -0.19 -10.16
C ALA A 111 29.27 0.93 -9.11
N GLY A 112 29.80 2.13 -9.41
CA GLY A 112 29.76 3.25 -8.47
C GLY A 112 28.37 3.80 -8.21
N ILE A 113 27.44 3.71 -9.16
CA ILE A 113 26.05 4.12 -8.93
C ILE A 113 25.38 3.16 -7.93
N ILE A 114 25.71 1.87 -8.00
CA ILE A 114 25.16 0.85 -7.10
C ILE A 114 25.78 1.02 -5.71
N ALA A 115 27.10 0.88 -5.59
CA ALA A 115 27.77 0.64 -4.31
C ALA A 115 29.13 1.35 -4.17
N ALA A 116 29.27 2.59 -4.66
CA ALA A 116 30.36 3.43 -4.19
C ALA A 116 30.22 3.66 -2.67
N ASP A 117 31.32 3.49 -1.94
CA ASP A 117 31.39 3.40 -0.48
C ASP A 117 31.24 4.78 0.21
N ASP A 118 30.51 4.88 1.33
CA ASP A 118 30.42 6.11 2.16
C ASP A 118 31.65 6.22 3.07
N ASN A 119 32.78 6.55 2.46
CA ASN A 119 34.09 6.58 3.13
C ASN A 119 34.69 7.99 3.22
N GLY A 120 33.93 9.02 2.85
CA GLY A 120 34.40 10.41 2.82
C GLY A 120 35.38 10.72 1.69
N PHE A 121 35.40 9.89 0.63
CA PHE A 121 36.16 10.05 -0.59
C PHE A 121 35.30 9.76 -1.82
N GLY A 122 35.21 10.74 -2.73
CA GLY A 122 34.58 10.50 -4.02
C GLY A 122 33.06 10.65 -3.99
N SER A 123 32.38 9.65 -4.55
CA SER A 123 30.93 9.57 -4.73
C SER A 123 30.32 8.56 -3.76
N VAL A 124 29.00 8.50 -3.68
CA VAL A 124 28.30 7.46 -2.92
C VAL A 124 27.33 6.71 -3.83
N GLY A 125 27.22 5.40 -3.62
CA GLY A 125 26.25 4.54 -4.28
C GLY A 125 24.86 4.65 -3.65
N VAL A 126 23.84 4.17 -4.35
CA VAL A 126 22.48 4.07 -3.80
C VAL A 126 22.45 3.11 -2.60
N ALA A 127 23.17 2.00 -2.70
CA ALA A 127 23.30 0.93 -1.72
C ALA A 127 24.79 0.77 -1.37
N PHE A 128 25.34 1.75 -0.64
CA PHE A 128 26.77 1.91 -0.42
C PHE A 128 27.42 0.85 0.50
N ASP A 129 26.64 -0.05 1.12
CA ASP A 129 27.16 -1.24 1.83
C ASP A 129 26.82 -2.57 1.12
N ALA A 130 26.22 -2.52 -0.07
CA ALA A 130 25.98 -3.72 -0.88
C ALA A 130 27.29 -4.31 -1.39
N THR A 131 27.34 -5.64 -1.48
CA THR A 131 28.46 -6.34 -2.12
C THR A 131 28.28 -6.34 -3.64
N ILE A 132 29.33 -6.02 -4.40
CA ILE A 132 29.30 -6.05 -5.87
C ILE A 132 30.35 -7.02 -6.43
N ALA A 133 30.04 -7.65 -7.56
CA ALA A 133 30.98 -8.51 -8.29
C ALA A 133 30.86 -8.34 -9.81
N GLY A 134 31.98 -8.57 -10.52
CA GLY A 134 32.05 -8.33 -11.97
C GLY A 134 31.88 -9.59 -12.79
N PHE A 135 31.08 -9.48 -13.85
CA PHE A 135 30.88 -10.52 -14.86
C PHE A 135 31.21 -9.91 -16.23
N ARG A 136 32.50 -9.89 -16.57
CA ARG A 136 33.03 -9.24 -17.76
C ARG A 136 32.70 -10.03 -19.03
N MET A 137 32.29 -9.32 -20.07
CA MET A 137 32.09 -9.84 -21.43
C MET A 137 32.56 -8.83 -22.50
N GLY A 138 32.68 -9.29 -23.74
CA GLY A 138 32.98 -8.42 -24.87
C GLY A 138 31.74 -7.77 -25.46
N PHE A 139 31.90 -6.60 -26.06
CA PHE A 139 30.86 -5.89 -26.81
C PHE A 139 31.20 -5.78 -28.30
N GLY A 140 30.18 -5.61 -29.13
CA GLY A 140 30.34 -5.44 -30.57
C GLY A 140 31.09 -6.61 -31.21
N ALA A 141 32.23 -6.33 -31.86
CA ALA A 141 33.03 -7.36 -32.54
C ALA A 141 33.76 -8.31 -31.58
N ASP A 142 33.96 -7.91 -30.32
CA ASP A 142 34.64 -8.70 -29.30
C ASP A 142 33.66 -9.55 -28.46
N GLY A 143 32.36 -9.27 -28.59
CA GLY A 143 31.29 -9.97 -27.89
C GLY A 143 30.85 -11.24 -28.60
N THR A 144 30.46 -12.26 -27.83
CA THR A 144 29.88 -13.48 -28.38
C THR A 144 28.68 -13.94 -27.57
N LEU A 145 27.73 -14.63 -28.21
CA LEU A 145 26.58 -15.21 -27.51
C LEU A 145 27.01 -16.17 -26.38
N GLY A 146 28.13 -16.87 -26.54
CA GLY A 146 28.65 -17.80 -25.54
C GLY A 146 29.09 -17.10 -24.25
N GLN A 147 29.73 -15.94 -24.36
CA GLN A 147 30.11 -15.10 -23.20
C GLN A 147 28.87 -14.67 -22.43
N ILE A 148 27.84 -14.20 -23.14
CA ILE A 148 26.59 -13.77 -22.53
C ILE A 148 25.95 -14.95 -21.78
N THR A 149 25.78 -16.12 -22.43
CA THR A 149 25.15 -17.27 -21.76
C THR A 149 25.98 -17.80 -20.58
N GLU A 150 27.30 -17.64 -20.60
CA GLU A 150 28.16 -18.00 -19.48
C GLU A 150 27.90 -17.10 -18.27
N ASN A 151 27.96 -15.78 -18.46
CA ASN A 151 27.71 -14.82 -17.38
C ASN A 151 26.29 -14.92 -16.83
N LEU A 152 25.27 -15.10 -17.69
CA LEU A 152 23.87 -15.27 -17.26
C LEU A 152 23.69 -16.47 -16.32
N ARG A 153 24.32 -17.62 -16.61
CA ARG A 153 24.20 -18.82 -15.75
C ARG A 153 24.81 -18.61 -14.37
N LEU A 154 25.85 -17.78 -14.29
CA LEU A 154 26.51 -17.48 -13.03
C LEU A 154 25.69 -16.55 -12.13
N GLN A 155 24.65 -15.90 -12.65
CA GLN A 155 23.83 -15.00 -11.82
C GLN A 155 23.01 -15.72 -10.75
N THR A 156 22.92 -17.05 -10.79
CA THR A 156 22.42 -17.87 -9.68
C THR A 156 23.20 -17.68 -8.37
N SER A 157 24.40 -17.08 -8.40
CA SER A 157 25.24 -16.82 -7.23
C SER A 157 25.11 -15.41 -6.65
N VAL A 158 24.21 -14.58 -7.17
CA VAL A 158 23.99 -13.20 -6.69
C VAL A 158 22.51 -12.97 -6.42
N ASP A 159 22.20 -11.97 -5.59
CA ASP A 159 20.83 -11.60 -5.28
C ASP A 159 20.20 -10.81 -6.43
N ILE A 160 20.98 -9.89 -7.01
CA ILE A 160 20.53 -8.98 -8.06
C ILE A 160 21.53 -9.04 -9.22
N SER A 161 21.03 -9.04 -10.46
CA SER A 161 21.85 -8.91 -11.66
C SER A 161 21.55 -7.61 -12.38
N ASN A 162 22.53 -6.70 -12.42
CA ASN A 162 22.48 -5.46 -13.18
C ASN A 162 22.97 -5.68 -14.61
N ASN A 163 22.14 -5.30 -15.58
CA ASN A 163 22.37 -5.50 -17.01
C ASN A 163 22.13 -4.21 -17.80
N SER A 164 23.19 -3.40 -17.94
CA SER A 164 23.16 -2.12 -18.68
C SER A 164 23.57 -2.26 -20.15
N TRP A 165 23.03 -3.30 -20.82
CA TRP A 165 23.36 -3.67 -22.19
C TRP A 165 22.13 -4.22 -22.95
N GLY A 166 22.22 -4.31 -24.27
CA GLY A 166 21.14 -4.84 -25.11
C GLY A 166 21.58 -5.10 -26.56
N PHE A 167 20.67 -5.62 -27.38
CA PHE A 167 20.87 -5.81 -28.82
C PHE A 167 20.29 -4.62 -29.62
N GLY A 168 20.84 -4.36 -30.81
CA GLY A 168 20.40 -3.21 -31.63
C GLY A 168 19.46 -3.57 -32.79
N GLY A 169 19.16 -4.85 -33.01
CA GLY A 169 18.31 -5.28 -34.12
C GLY A 169 16.91 -5.66 -33.65
N PHE A 170 15.88 -5.20 -34.35
CA PHE A 170 14.49 -5.51 -34.04
C PHE A 170 14.24 -7.03 -34.08
N PHE A 171 13.73 -7.58 -32.98
CA PHE A 171 13.38 -9.00 -32.84
C PHE A 171 14.57 -9.94 -33.07
N SER A 172 15.81 -9.46 -32.88
CA SER A 172 17.02 -10.19 -33.26
C SER A 172 17.55 -11.14 -32.18
N ASP A 173 17.31 -10.80 -30.91
CA ASP A 173 17.63 -11.58 -29.72
C ASP A 173 16.51 -12.57 -29.32
N ASN A 174 15.77 -13.03 -30.32
CA ASN A 174 14.59 -13.87 -30.20
C ASN A 174 14.87 -15.22 -29.52
N PHE A 175 14.33 -15.40 -28.31
CA PHE A 175 14.47 -16.63 -27.50
C PHE A 175 13.86 -17.88 -28.14
N LYS A 176 12.96 -17.72 -29.12
CA LYS A 176 12.43 -18.84 -29.92
C LYS A 176 13.47 -19.40 -30.88
N SER A 177 14.53 -18.65 -31.18
CA SER A 177 15.62 -19.09 -32.04
C SER A 177 16.56 -20.03 -31.29
N SER A 178 17.16 -20.98 -31.99
CA SER A 178 18.16 -21.87 -31.39
C SER A 178 19.42 -21.15 -30.88
N ALA A 179 19.65 -19.91 -31.32
CA ALA A 179 20.82 -19.12 -30.93
C ALA A 179 20.64 -18.50 -29.54
N PHE A 180 19.41 -18.08 -29.21
CA PHE A 180 19.09 -17.38 -27.96
C PHE A 180 18.28 -18.22 -26.96
N ALA A 181 17.72 -19.37 -27.35
CA ALA A 181 17.07 -20.29 -26.42
C ALA A 181 17.93 -20.63 -25.17
N PRO A 182 19.27 -20.82 -25.26
CA PRO A 182 20.10 -21.05 -24.08
C PRO A 182 20.15 -19.87 -23.11
N HIS A 183 19.93 -18.64 -23.58
CA HIS A 183 19.90 -17.43 -22.75
C HIS A 183 18.60 -17.34 -21.98
N ALA A 184 17.48 -17.61 -22.63
CA ALA A 184 16.17 -17.74 -21.99
C ALA A 184 16.20 -18.74 -20.83
N THR A 185 16.78 -19.93 -21.08
CA THR A 185 16.96 -20.94 -20.04
C THR A 185 17.83 -20.45 -18.88
N ALA A 186 18.86 -19.64 -19.13
CA ALA A 186 19.72 -19.12 -18.08
C ALA A 186 19.01 -18.04 -17.22
N LEU A 187 18.19 -17.17 -17.84
CA LEU A 187 17.35 -16.21 -17.12
C LEU A 187 16.36 -16.94 -16.21
N GLU A 188 15.64 -17.93 -16.78
CA GLU A 188 14.66 -18.74 -16.05
C GLU A 188 15.30 -19.54 -14.91
N GLU A 189 16.49 -20.12 -15.13
CA GLU A 189 17.21 -20.86 -14.08
C GLU A 189 17.60 -19.97 -12.90
N ALA A 190 17.98 -18.71 -13.13
CA ALA A 190 18.33 -17.78 -12.06
C ALA A 190 17.11 -17.34 -11.23
N VAL A 191 15.96 -17.08 -11.86
CA VAL A 191 14.73 -16.79 -11.09
C VAL A 191 14.15 -18.02 -10.40
N ALA A 192 14.42 -19.22 -10.91
CA ALA A 192 13.95 -20.47 -10.32
C ALA A 192 14.81 -20.97 -9.15
N THR A 193 16.10 -20.63 -9.13
CA THR A 193 17.06 -21.27 -8.20
C THR A 193 17.97 -20.32 -7.45
N GLY A 194 18.12 -19.07 -7.91
CA GLY A 194 18.85 -18.04 -7.17
C GLY A 194 18.20 -17.76 -5.82
N ARG A 195 18.99 -17.26 -4.86
CA ARG A 195 18.49 -16.86 -3.53
C ARG A 195 17.66 -17.96 -2.83
N ASP A 196 18.17 -19.19 -2.85
CA ASP A 196 17.50 -20.37 -2.27
C ASP A 196 16.08 -20.65 -2.83
N GLY A 197 15.78 -20.19 -4.05
CA GLY A 197 14.48 -20.35 -4.71
C GLY A 197 13.61 -19.10 -4.69
N LEU A 198 14.01 -18.03 -3.99
CA LEU A 198 13.36 -16.72 -4.07
C LEU A 198 13.58 -16.06 -5.45
N GLY A 199 14.68 -16.42 -6.12
CA GLY A 199 15.01 -16.00 -7.47
C GLY A 199 15.90 -14.77 -7.51
N THR A 200 16.94 -14.82 -8.35
CA THR A 200 17.78 -13.64 -8.63
C THR A 200 16.96 -12.56 -9.32
N VAL A 201 17.03 -11.32 -8.84
CA VAL A 201 16.31 -10.19 -9.44
C VAL A 201 17.09 -9.65 -10.64
N TRP A 202 16.50 -9.72 -11.83
CA TRP A 202 17.11 -9.20 -13.06
C TRP A 202 16.71 -7.74 -13.32
N VAL A 203 17.68 -6.83 -13.43
CA VAL A 203 17.44 -5.42 -13.74
C VAL A 203 18.12 -5.07 -15.06
N PHE A 204 17.34 -4.61 -16.04
CA PHE A 204 17.80 -4.34 -17.41
C PHE A 204 17.54 -2.89 -17.84
N ALA A 205 18.47 -2.32 -18.60
CA ALA A 205 18.27 -1.03 -19.26
C ALA A 205 17.23 -1.15 -20.38
N ALA A 206 16.18 -0.30 -20.36
CA ALA A 206 15.16 -0.31 -21.41
C ALA A 206 15.74 -0.05 -22.82
N GLY A 207 16.81 0.75 -22.92
CA GLY A 207 17.50 1.04 -24.17
C GLY A 207 17.68 2.54 -24.43
N ASN A 208 18.46 2.87 -25.46
CA ASN A 208 18.84 4.25 -25.81
C ASN A 208 18.49 4.61 -27.27
N SER A 209 17.58 3.87 -27.90
CA SER A 209 17.33 3.90 -29.35
C SER A 209 15.93 4.39 -29.72
N ARG A 210 15.24 5.11 -28.82
CA ARG A 210 13.93 5.74 -29.10
C ARG A 210 13.87 6.49 -30.43
N ALA A 211 14.89 7.32 -30.70
CA ALA A 211 14.94 8.15 -31.90
C ALA A 211 15.01 7.33 -33.21
N ASP A 212 15.40 6.06 -33.12
CA ASP A 212 15.47 5.12 -34.24
C ASP A 212 14.18 4.31 -34.41
N GLY A 213 13.15 4.54 -33.59
CA GLY A 213 11.87 3.80 -33.63
C GLY A 213 11.95 2.45 -32.94
N ASP A 214 12.75 2.35 -31.88
CA ASP A 214 12.92 1.15 -31.07
C ASP A 214 11.88 1.07 -29.94
N ASP A 215 11.65 -0.14 -29.44
CA ASP A 215 10.73 -0.45 -28.34
C ASP A 215 11.31 -1.60 -27.51
N VAL A 216 11.09 -1.59 -26.19
CA VAL A 216 11.51 -2.66 -25.27
C VAL A 216 10.99 -4.02 -25.76
N ASN A 217 9.77 -4.07 -26.30
CA ASN A 217 9.17 -5.29 -26.83
C ASN A 217 9.84 -5.86 -28.09
N TYR A 218 10.87 -5.20 -28.63
CA TYR A 218 11.65 -5.73 -29.74
C TYR A 218 12.86 -6.53 -29.28
N HIS A 219 13.10 -6.60 -27.96
CA HIS A 219 14.26 -7.23 -27.36
C HIS A 219 13.87 -8.17 -26.21
N ASN A 220 14.17 -9.46 -26.39
CA ASN A 220 13.69 -10.51 -25.50
C ASN A 220 14.40 -10.55 -24.13
N PHE A 221 15.57 -9.92 -24.01
CA PHE A 221 16.18 -9.74 -22.69
C PHE A 221 15.42 -8.70 -21.87
N GLN A 222 15.09 -7.56 -22.47
CA GLN A 222 14.44 -6.46 -21.76
C GLN A 222 12.93 -6.67 -21.59
N ASN A 223 12.25 -7.35 -22.51
CA ASN A 223 10.81 -7.60 -22.37
C ASN A 223 10.47 -8.90 -21.62
N SER A 224 11.45 -9.70 -21.20
CA SER A 224 11.14 -10.92 -20.47
C SER A 224 10.44 -10.58 -19.16
N ARG A 225 9.34 -11.28 -18.85
CA ARG A 225 8.61 -11.12 -17.57
C ARG A 225 9.49 -11.37 -16.33
N PHE A 226 10.61 -12.05 -16.48
CA PHE A 226 11.58 -12.28 -15.41
C PHE A 226 12.43 -11.04 -15.09
N THR A 227 12.33 -9.97 -15.87
CA THR A 227 13.23 -8.82 -15.80
C THR A 227 12.50 -7.52 -15.52
N ILE A 228 13.18 -6.63 -14.79
CA ILE A 228 12.75 -5.26 -14.54
C ILE A 228 13.41 -4.38 -15.62
N ALA A 229 12.64 -3.97 -16.62
CA ALA A 229 13.10 -3.00 -17.61
C ALA A 229 13.00 -1.56 -17.05
N VAL A 230 14.13 -0.85 -17.06
CA VAL A 230 14.29 0.47 -16.45
C VAL A 230 14.45 1.55 -17.51
N ALA A 231 13.49 2.47 -17.57
CA ALA A 231 13.53 3.67 -18.39
C ALA A 231 14.33 4.81 -17.71
N ALA A 232 14.57 5.90 -18.43
CA ALA A 232 15.29 7.06 -17.94
C ALA A 232 14.52 8.37 -18.18
N ALA A 233 14.33 9.16 -17.13
CA ALA A 233 13.71 10.49 -17.19
C ALA A 233 14.70 11.56 -16.74
N GLU A 234 14.59 12.75 -17.31
CA GLU A 234 15.45 13.89 -16.98
C GLU A 234 15.14 14.40 -15.56
N ASP A 235 16.09 15.11 -14.97
CA ASP A 235 16.01 15.64 -13.60
C ASP A 235 15.03 16.81 -13.45
N ASP A 236 14.35 17.19 -14.52
CA ASP A 236 13.16 18.04 -14.56
C ASP A 236 11.84 17.27 -14.77
N GLY A 237 11.91 15.94 -14.81
CA GLY A 237 10.77 15.02 -14.89
C GLY A 237 10.37 14.63 -16.32
N ASP A 238 10.88 15.29 -17.35
CA ASP A 238 10.54 14.98 -18.74
C ASP A 238 11.20 13.65 -19.17
N ILE A 239 10.53 12.88 -20.03
CA ILE A 239 11.17 11.70 -20.61
C ILE A 239 12.36 12.11 -21.48
N THR A 240 13.50 11.45 -21.32
CA THR A 240 14.68 11.79 -22.13
C THR A 240 14.56 11.26 -23.56
N PHE A 241 15.17 11.98 -24.51
CA PHE A 241 15.02 11.74 -25.94
C PHE A 241 15.50 10.36 -26.43
N TYR A 242 16.35 9.68 -25.64
CA TYR A 242 16.90 8.36 -25.98
C TYR A 242 16.18 7.20 -25.30
N SER A 243 15.46 7.41 -24.18
CA SER A 243 14.87 6.32 -23.41
C SER A 243 13.87 5.54 -24.25
N THR A 244 14.19 4.27 -24.54
CA THR A 244 13.36 3.39 -25.35
C THR A 244 12.05 3.10 -24.60
N PRO A 245 10.88 3.39 -25.20
CA PRO A 245 9.58 3.09 -24.59
C PRO A 245 9.22 1.61 -24.73
N GLY A 246 8.19 1.15 -24.03
CA GLY A 246 7.57 -0.14 -24.28
C GLY A 246 6.59 -0.56 -23.20
N ALA A 247 5.73 -1.53 -23.51
CA ALA A 247 4.71 -2.01 -22.57
C ALA A 247 5.28 -2.85 -21.41
N ALA A 248 6.55 -3.26 -21.52
CA ALA A 248 7.26 -4.07 -20.53
C ALA A 248 8.09 -3.25 -19.53
N VAL A 249 8.13 -1.91 -19.67
CA VAL A 249 8.82 -1.04 -18.71
C VAL A 249 8.11 -1.10 -17.36
N ILE A 250 8.84 -1.41 -16.29
CA ILE A 250 8.32 -1.43 -14.92
C ILE A 250 8.48 -0.06 -14.28
N THR A 251 9.69 0.50 -14.30
CA THR A 251 9.97 1.76 -13.59
C THR A 251 10.99 2.59 -14.35
N THR A 252 11.22 3.81 -13.85
CA THR A 252 12.09 4.83 -14.41
C THR A 252 13.01 5.37 -13.33
N ALA A 253 14.26 5.72 -13.68
CA ALA A 253 15.16 6.41 -12.77
C ALA A 253 15.63 7.77 -13.35
N PRO A 254 16.04 8.72 -12.50
CA PRO A 254 16.40 10.07 -12.92
C PRO A 254 17.82 10.12 -13.51
N VAL A 255 17.94 10.77 -14.66
CA VAL A 255 19.20 11.08 -15.36
C VAL A 255 19.24 12.58 -15.65
N ALA A 256 20.36 13.10 -16.14
CA ALA A 256 20.47 14.55 -16.34
C ALA A 256 19.78 15.01 -17.63
N ALA A 257 19.20 16.21 -17.58
CA ALA A 257 18.57 16.83 -18.73
C ALA A 257 19.49 17.01 -19.95
N GLY A 258 18.95 16.78 -21.15
CA GLY A 258 19.62 17.02 -22.43
C GLY A 258 20.78 16.07 -22.78
N GLY A 259 20.96 14.95 -22.05
CA GLY A 259 21.89 13.86 -22.39
C GLY A 259 23.36 14.27 -22.57
N GLY A 260 23.81 15.32 -21.86
CA GLY A 260 25.13 15.94 -22.04
C GLY A 260 25.89 16.23 -20.73
N SER A 261 26.72 17.29 -20.73
CA SER A 261 27.50 17.72 -19.54
C SER A 261 26.58 18.05 -18.37
N GLY A 262 26.70 17.30 -17.26
CA GLY A 262 25.76 17.34 -16.13
C GLY A 262 25.16 15.99 -15.75
N GLY A 263 25.52 14.89 -16.42
CA GLY A 263 25.12 13.52 -16.10
C GLY A 263 25.43 13.05 -14.68
N VAL A 264 24.97 11.83 -14.38
CA VAL A 264 25.15 11.18 -13.09
C VAL A 264 26.64 11.12 -12.75
N ILE A 265 26.96 11.50 -11.51
CA ILE A 265 28.31 11.43 -10.97
C ILE A 265 28.53 10.06 -10.36
N THR A 266 29.60 9.40 -10.79
CA THR A 266 29.97 8.05 -10.35
C THR A 266 31.47 7.81 -10.58
N THR A 267 31.97 6.67 -10.12
CA THR A 267 33.33 6.18 -10.32
C THR A 267 33.68 6.04 -11.81
N ASP A 268 34.94 6.24 -12.14
CA ASP A 268 35.48 6.05 -13.48
C ASP A 268 36.81 5.30 -13.37
N ARG A 269 37.32 4.76 -14.48
CA ARG A 269 38.62 4.11 -14.44
C ARG A 269 39.74 5.10 -14.17
N GLU A 270 40.65 4.71 -13.28
CA GLU A 270 41.58 5.62 -12.65
C GLU A 270 42.52 6.33 -13.64
N GLY A 271 42.83 7.58 -13.32
CA GLY A 271 43.81 8.40 -14.01
C GLY A 271 43.39 8.89 -15.40
N SER A 272 43.66 8.11 -16.45
CA SER A 272 43.33 8.49 -17.84
C SER A 272 42.75 7.33 -18.65
N ALA A 273 42.35 6.28 -17.96
CA ALA A 273 41.84 5.05 -18.55
C ALA A 273 40.31 5.09 -18.75
N GLY A 274 39.63 5.97 -18.02
CA GLY A 274 38.20 6.18 -18.04
C GLY A 274 37.67 7.08 -19.15
N TYR A 275 36.38 7.45 -19.01
CA TYR A 275 35.69 8.41 -19.88
C TYR A 275 36.37 9.78 -19.85
N VAL A 276 36.86 10.18 -18.68
CA VAL A 276 37.58 11.44 -18.48
C VAL A 276 38.89 11.18 -17.74
N SER A 277 39.72 12.22 -17.61
CA SER A 277 40.91 12.10 -16.76
C SER A 277 40.53 12.40 -15.31
N GLY A 278 40.86 11.48 -14.42
CA GLY A 278 40.42 11.42 -13.03
C GLY A 278 39.97 10.01 -12.71
N ASP A 279 39.40 9.86 -11.52
CA ASP A 279 38.86 8.59 -11.03
C ASP A 279 37.32 8.65 -10.95
N PHE A 280 36.71 9.74 -11.44
CA PHE A 280 35.27 9.98 -11.42
C PHE A 280 34.82 10.66 -12.71
N VAL A 281 33.61 10.32 -13.14
CA VAL A 281 32.93 10.93 -14.30
C VAL A 281 31.70 11.69 -13.82
N ASN A 282 31.42 12.85 -14.42
CA ASN A 282 30.30 13.74 -14.08
C ASN A 282 29.34 13.96 -15.25
N GLY A 283 29.19 12.93 -16.06
CA GLY A 283 28.51 12.95 -17.35
C GLY A 283 28.02 11.58 -17.79
N PHE A 284 27.97 10.61 -16.88
CA PHE A 284 27.42 9.29 -17.19
C PHE A 284 25.91 9.40 -17.34
N ASN A 285 25.35 8.84 -18.41
CA ASN A 285 23.97 9.02 -18.84
C ASN A 285 23.52 7.78 -19.62
N GLY A 286 22.27 7.78 -20.08
CA GLY A 286 21.65 6.63 -20.72
C GLY A 286 20.74 5.89 -19.74
N THR A 287 19.92 4.98 -20.26
CA THR A 287 19.27 3.97 -19.41
C THR A 287 20.29 3.13 -18.65
N SER A 288 21.54 3.04 -19.13
CA SER A 288 22.68 2.48 -18.41
C SER A 288 23.05 3.21 -17.11
N ALA A 289 22.66 4.47 -16.93
CA ALA A 289 22.80 5.18 -15.65
C ALA A 289 21.57 4.97 -14.74
N ALA A 290 20.40 4.71 -15.33
CA ALA A 290 19.16 4.49 -14.60
C ALA A 290 19.06 3.07 -13.98
N THR A 291 19.42 2.03 -14.75
CA THR A 291 19.42 0.62 -14.31
C THR A 291 20.19 0.35 -13.01
N PRO A 292 21.44 0.85 -12.83
CA PRO A 292 22.15 0.65 -11.58
C PRO A 292 21.53 1.38 -10.39
N MET A 293 20.78 2.47 -10.61
CA MET A 293 20.04 3.12 -9.53
C MET A 293 18.94 2.20 -9.01
N VAL A 294 18.16 1.61 -9.92
CA VAL A 294 17.11 0.65 -9.55
C VAL A 294 17.72 -0.61 -8.93
N SER A 295 18.87 -1.09 -9.42
CA SER A 295 19.58 -2.21 -8.77
C SER A 295 19.99 -1.89 -7.33
N GLY A 296 20.41 -0.64 -7.06
CA GLY A 296 20.68 -0.19 -5.70
C GLY A 296 19.41 -0.09 -4.85
N VAL A 297 18.32 0.46 -5.38
CA VAL A 297 17.03 0.49 -4.66
C VAL A 297 16.54 -0.93 -4.36
N THR A 298 16.69 -1.87 -5.30
CA THR A 298 16.39 -3.28 -5.07
C THR A 298 17.25 -3.88 -3.97
N ALA A 299 18.52 -3.48 -3.83
CA ALA A 299 19.34 -3.93 -2.71
C ALA A 299 18.82 -3.43 -1.36
N LEU A 300 18.29 -2.20 -1.30
CA LEU A 300 17.64 -1.67 -0.10
C LEU A 300 16.34 -2.43 0.22
N ILE A 301 15.54 -2.73 -0.79
CA ILE A 301 14.31 -3.55 -0.67
C ILE A 301 14.65 -4.94 -0.07
N LEU A 302 15.66 -5.62 -0.61
CA LEU A 302 16.06 -6.96 -0.17
C LEU A 302 16.77 -6.98 1.18
N GLU A 303 17.41 -5.89 1.60
CA GLU A 303 17.92 -5.77 2.97
C GLU A 303 16.76 -5.62 3.97
N ALA A 304 15.77 -4.79 3.64
CA ALA A 304 14.58 -4.58 4.46
C ALA A 304 13.75 -5.86 4.61
N ASN A 305 13.64 -6.65 3.54
CA ASN A 305 12.98 -7.94 3.58
C ASN A 305 13.74 -8.97 2.71
N PRO A 306 14.59 -9.81 3.32
CA PRO A 306 15.36 -10.81 2.59
C PRO A 306 14.52 -12.00 2.10
N ASP A 307 13.29 -12.13 2.58
CA ASP A 307 12.39 -13.23 2.28
C ASP A 307 11.55 -12.99 1.00
N LEU A 308 11.66 -11.81 0.38
CA LEU A 308 10.99 -11.48 -0.89
C LEU A 308 11.49 -12.35 -2.04
N GLY A 309 10.55 -12.88 -2.81
CA GLY A 309 10.79 -13.44 -4.13
C GLY A 309 10.99 -12.35 -5.21
N TYR A 310 11.46 -12.75 -6.39
CA TYR A 310 11.72 -11.80 -7.47
C TYR A 310 10.45 -11.12 -8.01
N ARG A 311 9.28 -11.77 -7.89
CA ARG A 311 7.99 -11.20 -8.33
C ARG A 311 7.52 -10.13 -7.34
N ASP A 312 7.66 -10.39 -6.03
CA ASP A 312 7.37 -9.40 -4.98
C ASP A 312 8.14 -8.09 -5.22
N VAL A 313 9.42 -8.18 -5.59
CA VAL A 313 10.22 -6.99 -5.90
C VAL A 313 9.70 -6.23 -7.11
N GLN A 314 9.24 -6.92 -8.15
CA GLN A 314 8.65 -6.26 -9.33
C GLN A 314 7.36 -5.53 -8.95
N GLU A 315 6.54 -6.16 -8.11
CA GLU A 315 5.27 -5.61 -7.64
C GLU A 315 5.48 -4.40 -6.72
N ILE A 316 6.36 -4.51 -5.72
CA ILE A 316 6.74 -3.39 -4.84
C ILE A 316 7.18 -2.18 -5.68
N LEU A 317 7.96 -2.39 -6.75
CA LEU A 317 8.36 -1.29 -7.63
C LEU A 317 7.20 -0.72 -8.45
N ALA A 318 6.23 -1.54 -8.86
CA ALA A 318 5.03 -1.10 -9.57
C ALA A 318 4.14 -0.22 -8.69
N TYR A 319 3.87 -0.65 -7.45
CA TYR A 319 2.97 0.05 -6.52
C TYR A 319 3.61 1.26 -5.83
N SER A 320 4.95 1.28 -5.69
CA SER A 320 5.66 2.38 -5.03
C SER A 320 6.16 3.48 -5.97
N SER A 321 6.26 3.21 -7.28
CA SER A 321 6.71 4.22 -8.26
C SER A 321 5.77 5.42 -8.29
N ARG A 322 6.32 6.63 -8.43
CA ARG A 322 5.58 7.90 -8.43
C ARG A 322 5.49 8.53 -9.81
N ARG A 323 4.37 9.20 -10.09
CA ARG A 323 4.11 9.81 -11.39
C ARG A 323 4.85 11.13 -11.55
N ILE A 324 5.71 11.19 -12.57
CA ILE A 324 6.39 12.40 -13.05
C ILE A 324 5.82 12.87 -14.39
N ASP A 325 6.15 14.10 -14.80
CA ASP A 325 5.61 14.74 -16.02
C ASP A 325 4.09 14.51 -16.16
N ALA A 326 3.32 14.98 -15.18
CA ALA A 326 1.86 14.78 -15.13
C ALA A 326 1.12 15.40 -16.34
N GLY A 327 1.80 16.23 -17.15
CA GLY A 327 1.27 16.78 -18.39
C GLY A 327 1.44 15.86 -19.61
N ASN A 328 2.22 14.78 -19.48
CA ASN A 328 2.46 13.83 -20.56
C ASN A 328 1.18 13.10 -20.97
N SER A 329 0.88 13.09 -22.26
CA SER A 329 -0.30 12.39 -22.79
C SER A 329 -0.15 10.86 -22.82
N GLY A 330 1.04 10.33 -22.52
CA GLY A 330 1.32 8.90 -22.44
C GLY A 330 0.82 8.23 -21.16
N TRP A 331 0.48 9.02 -20.12
CA TRP A 331 -0.10 8.49 -18.89
C TRP A 331 -1.54 8.01 -19.10
N ALA A 332 -1.82 6.82 -18.59
CA ALA A 332 -3.17 6.30 -18.39
C ALA A 332 -3.28 5.74 -16.96
N LEU A 333 -4.52 5.49 -16.52
CA LEU A 333 -4.78 4.61 -15.39
C LEU A 333 -5.21 3.26 -15.97
N ASN A 334 -4.71 2.17 -15.38
CA ASN A 334 -5.18 0.83 -15.69
C ASN A 334 -6.50 0.56 -14.91
N ALA A 335 -7.01 -0.67 -14.96
CA ALA A 335 -8.29 -1.03 -14.37
C ALA A 335 -8.21 -1.71 -12.99
N ALA A 336 -7.02 -1.75 -12.36
CA ALA A 336 -6.86 -2.34 -11.03
C ALA A 336 -7.70 -1.63 -9.95
N GLY A 337 -7.94 -2.29 -8.82
CA GLY A 337 -8.81 -1.81 -7.74
C GLY A 337 -8.06 -1.43 -6.45
N ASP A 338 -6.80 -1.79 -6.35
CA ASP A 338 -6.04 -1.99 -5.12
C ASP A 338 -4.99 -0.90 -4.85
N TRP A 339 -4.70 -0.01 -5.80
CA TRP A 339 -3.71 1.06 -5.63
C TRP A 339 -4.33 2.43 -5.41
N ASN A 340 -4.10 3.03 -4.24
CA ASN A 340 -4.62 4.36 -3.91
C ASN A 340 -6.13 4.50 -4.21
N GLY A 341 -6.90 3.45 -3.90
CA GLY A 341 -8.34 3.35 -4.13
C GLY A 341 -8.77 3.22 -5.60
N GLY A 342 -7.92 2.69 -6.48
CA GLY A 342 -8.27 2.40 -7.88
C GLY A 342 -7.06 1.98 -8.74
N GLY A 343 -7.12 2.21 -10.05
CA GLY A 343 -6.07 1.71 -10.95
C GLY A 343 -4.72 2.41 -10.81
N LEU A 344 -3.64 1.68 -11.06
CA LEU A 344 -2.27 2.18 -11.16
C LEU A 344 -2.11 3.12 -12.35
N HIS A 345 -1.22 4.11 -12.23
CA HIS A 345 -0.80 4.87 -13.41
C HIS A 345 0.22 4.07 -14.23
N VAL A 346 0.00 4.04 -15.54
CA VAL A 346 0.82 3.28 -16.50
C VAL A 346 1.21 4.14 -17.69
N SER A 347 2.43 3.95 -18.18
CA SER A 347 2.99 4.64 -19.35
C SER A 347 3.96 3.73 -20.10
N HIS A 348 3.95 3.81 -21.44
CA HIS A 348 5.00 3.17 -22.24
C HIS A 348 6.36 3.87 -22.10
N ASP A 349 6.36 5.16 -21.72
CA ASP A 349 7.60 5.93 -21.54
C ASP A 349 8.21 5.73 -20.15
N PHE A 350 7.36 5.56 -19.13
CA PHE A 350 7.78 5.61 -17.72
C PHE A 350 7.51 4.31 -16.94
N GLY A 351 6.85 3.32 -17.54
CA GLY A 351 6.30 2.18 -16.81
C GLY A 351 5.25 2.64 -15.81
N PHE A 352 5.40 2.21 -14.56
CA PHE A 352 4.64 2.72 -13.43
C PHE A 352 5.16 4.07 -12.92
N GLY A 353 6.36 4.54 -13.29
CA GLY A 353 6.81 5.88 -12.91
C GLY A 353 8.24 5.95 -12.43
N LEU A 354 8.57 7.06 -11.78
CA LEU A 354 9.87 7.26 -11.17
C LEU A 354 9.96 6.40 -9.91
N VAL A 355 11.03 5.61 -9.78
CA VAL A 355 11.30 4.83 -8.57
C VAL A 355 11.37 5.74 -7.34
N ASP A 356 10.73 5.31 -6.26
CA ASP A 356 10.74 5.98 -4.96
C ASP A 356 11.25 4.99 -3.90
N ALA A 357 12.51 5.14 -3.51
CA ALA A 357 13.20 4.19 -2.64
C ALA A 357 12.56 4.10 -1.25
N LEU A 358 12.10 5.24 -0.70
CA LEU A 358 11.44 5.26 0.60
C LEU A 358 10.14 4.46 0.54
N ALA A 359 9.25 4.79 -0.41
CA ALA A 359 7.99 4.08 -0.54
C ALA A 359 8.21 2.57 -0.79
N ALA A 360 9.17 2.21 -1.66
CA ALA A 360 9.47 0.82 -1.97
C ALA A 360 9.97 0.02 -0.75
N VAL A 361 10.87 0.60 0.03
CA VAL A 361 11.40 -0.04 1.24
C VAL A 361 10.34 -0.17 2.32
N ARG A 362 9.48 0.85 2.49
CA ARG A 362 8.38 0.78 3.46
C ARG A 362 7.37 -0.31 3.10
N LEU A 363 7.05 -0.48 1.82
CA LEU A 363 6.24 -1.62 1.37
C LEU A 363 6.95 -2.96 1.59
N ALA A 364 8.27 -3.04 1.39
CA ALA A 364 9.03 -4.26 1.62
C ALA A 364 8.95 -4.74 3.08
N GLU A 365 9.00 -3.80 4.04
CA GLU A 365 8.87 -4.08 5.48
C GLU A 365 7.47 -4.60 5.85
N SER A 366 6.44 -4.15 5.13
CA SER A 366 5.06 -4.58 5.35
C SER A 366 4.67 -5.83 4.56
N TRP A 367 5.50 -6.27 3.61
CA TRP A 367 5.23 -7.37 2.70
C TRP A 367 5.22 -8.73 3.41
N ARG A 368 4.17 -9.52 3.19
CA ARG A 368 3.97 -10.83 3.85
C ARG A 368 4.07 -12.00 2.89
N ASP A 369 3.67 -11.80 1.63
CA ASP A 369 3.66 -12.86 0.63
C ASP A 369 5.03 -13.12 0.04
N GLN A 370 5.19 -14.33 -0.48
CA GLN A 370 6.43 -14.77 -1.13
C GLN A 370 6.10 -15.25 -2.54
N SER A 371 6.10 -14.33 -3.50
CA SER A 371 5.87 -14.63 -4.91
C SER A 371 7.17 -14.93 -5.65
N THR A 372 7.31 -16.20 -6.04
CA THR A 372 8.51 -16.81 -6.63
C THR A 372 8.17 -17.53 -7.94
N HIS A 373 9.19 -18.10 -8.60
CA HIS A 373 8.98 -18.95 -9.79
C HIS A 373 8.20 -20.24 -9.45
N ALA A 374 8.36 -20.75 -8.23
CA ALA A 374 7.79 -22.04 -7.83
C ALA A 374 6.27 -22.01 -7.63
N ASN A 375 5.71 -20.82 -7.31
CA ASN A 375 4.28 -20.59 -7.10
C ASN A 375 3.65 -19.68 -8.16
N GLU A 376 4.37 -19.25 -9.20
CA GLU A 376 3.80 -18.52 -10.36
C GLU A 376 2.60 -19.30 -10.94
N PHE A 377 1.42 -18.68 -10.87
CA PHE A 377 0.20 -19.17 -11.48
C PHE A 377 0.07 -18.61 -12.91
N SER A 378 -0.59 -19.37 -13.80
CA SER A 378 -0.79 -18.90 -15.17
C SER A 378 -2.08 -19.42 -15.79
N VAL A 379 -2.70 -18.58 -16.61
CA VAL A 379 -3.89 -18.92 -17.41
C VAL A 379 -3.66 -18.44 -18.84
N GLY A 380 -4.08 -19.23 -19.84
CA GLY A 380 -3.76 -18.87 -21.21
C GLY A 380 -4.56 -19.62 -22.26
N ALA A 381 -4.53 -19.08 -23.48
CA ALA A 381 -5.19 -19.66 -24.64
C ALA A 381 -4.47 -19.25 -25.93
N SER A 382 -4.76 -19.96 -27.02
CA SER A 382 -4.15 -19.70 -28.32
C SER A 382 -5.11 -19.81 -29.49
N ARG A 383 -4.77 -19.11 -30.57
CA ARG A 383 -5.55 -18.98 -31.80
C ARG A 383 -4.63 -19.13 -33.01
N SER A 384 -5.17 -19.66 -34.11
CA SER A 384 -4.50 -19.67 -35.42
C SER A 384 -5.49 -19.25 -36.51
N PRO A 385 -5.86 -17.96 -36.55
CA PRO A 385 -7.04 -17.54 -37.29
C PRO A 385 -6.75 -17.32 -38.78
N PHE A 386 -5.47 -17.27 -39.20
CA PHE A 386 -5.04 -17.03 -40.58
C PHE A 386 -5.70 -15.77 -41.19
N LEU A 387 -5.81 -14.71 -40.40
CA LEU A 387 -6.52 -13.49 -40.78
C LEU A 387 -5.67 -12.63 -41.72
N THR A 388 -6.28 -12.12 -42.78
CA THR A 388 -5.61 -11.19 -43.69
C THR A 388 -5.46 -9.83 -43.04
N ILE A 389 -4.24 -9.32 -43.02
CA ILE A 389 -3.91 -7.92 -42.74
C ILE A 389 -3.87 -7.22 -44.11
N ALA A 390 -4.93 -6.49 -44.43
CA ALA A 390 -5.02 -5.75 -45.69
C ALA A 390 -4.32 -4.38 -45.55
N ASN A 391 -3.81 -3.87 -46.67
CA ASN A 391 -3.08 -2.61 -46.72
C ASN A 391 -3.92 -1.47 -46.14
N ASN A 392 -3.31 -0.65 -45.28
CA ASN A 392 -3.96 0.49 -44.64
C ASN A 392 -5.30 0.11 -43.97
N ALA A 393 -5.34 -1.04 -43.28
CA ALA A 393 -6.51 -1.55 -42.59
C ALA A 393 -6.14 -2.22 -41.25
N THR A 394 -7.15 -2.32 -40.39
CA THR A 394 -7.06 -2.99 -39.09
C THR A 394 -7.79 -4.33 -39.13
N VAL A 395 -7.19 -5.35 -38.53
CA VAL A 395 -7.84 -6.63 -38.26
C VAL A 395 -7.77 -6.93 -36.77
N THR A 396 -8.79 -7.61 -36.25
CA THR A 396 -8.87 -7.99 -34.84
C THR A 396 -9.15 -9.48 -34.66
N ASP A 397 -8.65 -10.05 -33.58
CA ASP A 397 -9.02 -11.38 -33.08
C ASP A 397 -9.12 -11.34 -31.55
N THR A 398 -9.94 -12.19 -30.96
CA THR A 398 -10.24 -12.18 -29.51
C THR A 398 -9.98 -13.56 -28.91
N ILE A 399 -9.39 -13.55 -27.71
CA ILE A 399 -9.28 -14.69 -26.80
C ILE A 399 -10.12 -14.37 -25.55
N THR A 400 -10.93 -15.32 -25.10
CA THR A 400 -11.67 -15.19 -23.85
C THR A 400 -10.96 -15.98 -22.76
N ILE A 401 -10.58 -15.31 -21.67
CA ILE A 401 -10.08 -15.94 -20.44
C ILE A 401 -11.27 -16.12 -19.49
N THR A 402 -11.35 -17.29 -18.84
CA THR A 402 -12.48 -17.65 -17.97
C THR A 402 -12.09 -17.91 -16.53
N ASP A 403 -10.80 -18.11 -16.28
CA ASP A 403 -10.26 -18.44 -14.98
C ASP A 403 -9.64 -17.15 -14.41
N ALA A 404 -9.97 -16.83 -13.16
CA ALA A 404 -9.44 -15.66 -12.46
C ALA A 404 -7.97 -15.87 -12.08
N ILE A 405 -7.24 -14.77 -11.99
CA ILE A 405 -5.82 -14.67 -11.65
C ILE A 405 -5.58 -13.24 -11.17
N ASP A 406 -4.77 -13.08 -10.13
CA ASP A 406 -4.29 -11.76 -9.71
C ASP A 406 -3.14 -11.41 -10.65
N LEU A 407 -3.43 -10.53 -11.60
CA LEU A 407 -2.63 -10.39 -12.81
C LEU A 407 -1.37 -9.56 -12.57
N GLU A 408 -0.20 -10.09 -12.92
CA GLU A 408 1.07 -9.35 -12.93
C GLU A 408 1.52 -9.09 -14.37
N TRP A 409 1.69 -10.18 -15.14
CA TRP A 409 2.30 -10.16 -16.47
C TRP A 409 1.40 -10.72 -17.55
N VAL A 410 1.46 -10.08 -18.71
CA VAL A 410 0.84 -10.56 -19.95
C VAL A 410 1.91 -10.90 -20.97
N GLU A 411 1.93 -12.13 -21.47
CA GLU A 411 2.72 -12.55 -22.63
C GLU A 411 1.83 -12.78 -23.86
N VAL A 412 2.28 -12.29 -25.01
CA VAL A 412 1.63 -12.43 -26.32
C VAL A 412 2.63 -13.00 -27.32
N ASP A 413 2.58 -14.31 -27.54
CA ASP A 413 3.36 -14.95 -28.61
C ASP A 413 2.66 -14.72 -29.95
N ILE A 414 3.23 -13.89 -30.84
CA ILE A 414 2.66 -13.59 -32.16
C ILE A 414 3.46 -14.22 -33.31
N ASN A 415 2.74 -14.61 -34.36
CA ASN A 415 3.30 -15.05 -35.63
C ASN A 415 2.57 -14.38 -36.79
N ILE A 416 3.21 -13.38 -37.37
CA ILE A 416 2.71 -12.53 -38.45
C ILE A 416 3.62 -12.69 -39.67
N ASP A 417 3.02 -13.05 -40.81
CA ASP A 417 3.64 -13.01 -42.14
C ASP A 417 3.38 -11.63 -42.73
N HIS A 418 4.42 -10.81 -42.97
CA HIS A 418 4.29 -9.46 -43.54
C HIS A 418 5.60 -9.05 -44.21
N SER A 419 5.54 -8.48 -45.42
CA SER A 419 6.73 -8.07 -46.18
C SER A 419 7.39 -6.77 -45.72
N TRP A 420 6.81 -6.10 -44.73
CA TRP A 420 7.33 -4.85 -44.17
C TRP A 420 6.79 -4.60 -42.77
N ILE A 421 7.52 -5.00 -41.73
CA ILE A 421 7.01 -4.88 -40.34
C ILE A 421 6.91 -3.43 -39.85
N GLY A 422 7.68 -2.49 -40.43
CA GLY A 422 7.61 -1.06 -40.11
C GLY A 422 6.27 -0.37 -40.39
N ASP A 423 5.33 -1.08 -41.04
CA ASP A 423 3.98 -0.62 -41.28
C ASP A 423 2.99 -1.00 -40.17
N LEU A 424 3.38 -1.92 -39.29
CA LEU A 424 2.47 -2.55 -38.33
C LEU A 424 2.40 -1.80 -37.01
N VAL A 425 1.19 -1.63 -36.51
CA VAL A 425 0.89 -1.35 -35.10
C VAL A 425 0.12 -2.53 -34.54
N VAL A 426 0.58 -3.10 -33.43
CA VAL A 426 -0.07 -4.20 -32.72
C VAL A 426 -0.43 -3.74 -31.32
N THR A 427 -1.71 -3.86 -30.96
CA THR A 427 -2.20 -3.52 -29.63
C THR A 427 -2.99 -4.67 -29.02
N LEU A 428 -2.90 -4.83 -27.71
CA LEU A 428 -3.74 -5.72 -26.91
C LEU A 428 -4.65 -4.87 -26.02
N THR A 429 -5.93 -5.18 -25.96
CA THR A 429 -6.90 -4.54 -25.05
C THR A 429 -7.44 -5.59 -24.08
N SER A 430 -7.32 -5.31 -22.77
CA SER A 430 -7.87 -6.14 -21.69
C SER A 430 -9.41 -6.04 -21.62
N PRO A 431 -10.09 -6.96 -20.91
CA PRO A 431 -11.55 -6.95 -20.77
C PRO A 431 -12.10 -5.61 -20.26
N ASP A 432 -11.37 -4.95 -19.36
CA ASP A 432 -11.74 -3.67 -18.75
C ASP A 432 -11.31 -2.44 -19.56
N GLY A 433 -10.64 -2.66 -20.69
CA GLY A 433 -10.38 -1.64 -21.70
C GLY A 433 -8.99 -1.02 -21.66
N THR A 434 -8.13 -1.42 -20.74
CA THR A 434 -6.71 -1.02 -20.76
C THR A 434 -6.06 -1.53 -22.04
N THR A 435 -5.38 -0.65 -22.76
CA THR A 435 -4.82 -0.97 -24.07
C THR A 435 -3.32 -0.80 -24.08
N SER A 436 -2.59 -1.86 -24.40
CA SER A 436 -1.14 -1.91 -24.52
C SER A 436 -0.70 -1.98 -25.97
N THR A 437 0.06 -0.98 -26.41
CA THR A 437 0.80 -1.03 -27.67
C THR A 437 2.02 -1.93 -27.50
N LEU A 438 2.06 -3.04 -28.25
CA LEU A 438 3.12 -4.05 -28.19
C LEU A 438 4.10 -3.94 -29.35
N VAL A 439 3.64 -3.39 -30.48
CA VAL A 439 4.45 -3.04 -31.65
C VAL A 439 3.95 -1.70 -32.17
N ASP A 440 4.85 -0.74 -32.35
CA ASP A 440 4.56 0.53 -32.99
C ASP A 440 5.58 0.82 -34.08
N ARG A 441 5.25 0.38 -35.31
CA ARG A 441 5.98 0.68 -36.54
C ARG A 441 7.50 0.59 -36.37
N PRO A 442 8.06 -0.60 -36.09
CA PRO A 442 9.48 -0.79 -35.78
C PRO A 442 10.38 -0.02 -36.73
N GLY A 443 11.37 0.69 -36.21
CA GLY A 443 12.34 1.46 -36.99
C GLY A 443 11.83 2.81 -37.52
N LEU A 444 10.58 3.19 -37.23
CA LEU A 444 10.02 4.47 -37.68
C LEU A 444 10.74 5.61 -36.99
N SER A 445 11.39 6.46 -37.77
CA SER A 445 12.21 7.55 -37.26
C SER A 445 12.23 8.73 -38.21
N ALA A 446 12.82 9.84 -37.77
CA ALA A 446 13.10 10.99 -38.65
C ALA A 446 13.99 10.59 -39.85
N GLY A 447 14.83 9.55 -39.69
CA GLY A 447 15.70 8.99 -40.74
C GLY A 447 15.04 7.92 -41.60
N SER A 448 14.03 7.21 -41.07
CA SER A 448 13.28 6.17 -41.78
C SER A 448 11.77 6.37 -41.66
N GLN A 449 11.19 7.11 -42.62
CA GLN A 449 9.76 7.43 -42.65
C GLN A 449 8.82 6.22 -42.82
N TRP A 450 9.38 5.07 -43.21
CA TRP A 450 8.65 3.83 -43.47
C TRP A 450 8.93 2.75 -42.42
N GLY A 451 9.78 3.01 -41.44
CA GLY A 451 10.21 1.99 -40.48
C GLY A 451 11.15 0.94 -41.08
N ALA A 452 11.22 -0.21 -40.42
CA ALA A 452 12.10 -1.33 -40.73
C ALA A 452 11.51 -2.19 -41.86
N GLY A 453 12.27 -2.30 -42.95
CA GLY A 453 11.95 -3.20 -44.08
C GLY A 453 12.33 -4.66 -43.82
N GLN A 454 12.06 -5.15 -42.62
CA GLN A 454 12.22 -6.54 -42.23
C GLN A 454 10.92 -7.30 -42.52
N ASP A 455 11.06 -8.56 -42.94
CA ASP A 455 9.93 -9.47 -43.14
C ASP A 455 9.59 -10.17 -41.82
N ASP A 456 8.29 -10.36 -41.59
CA ASP A 456 7.69 -11.19 -40.56
C ASP A 456 7.98 -10.80 -39.10
N ILE A 457 7.02 -11.11 -38.21
CA ILE A 457 7.22 -11.08 -36.76
C ILE A 457 6.86 -12.45 -36.20
N ASN A 458 7.82 -13.11 -35.56
CA ASN A 458 7.60 -14.36 -34.83
C ASN A 458 8.31 -14.25 -33.49
N PHE A 459 7.63 -13.67 -32.50
CA PHE A 459 8.26 -13.14 -31.29
C PHE A 459 7.27 -13.15 -30.12
N VAL A 460 7.79 -13.26 -28.90
CA VAL A 460 7.01 -13.14 -27.67
C VAL A 460 7.09 -11.69 -27.20
N LEU A 461 5.94 -11.03 -27.10
CA LEU A 461 5.80 -9.67 -26.62
C LEU A 461 5.21 -9.71 -25.22
N THR A 462 5.48 -8.70 -24.39
CA THR A 462 4.97 -8.66 -23.02
C THR A 462 4.38 -7.30 -22.66
N SER A 463 3.59 -7.28 -21.59
CA SER A 463 3.05 -6.07 -21.00
C SER A 463 2.91 -6.21 -19.49
N ALA A 464 3.48 -5.26 -18.75
CA ALA A 464 3.24 -5.07 -17.31
C ALA A 464 2.04 -4.14 -17.04
N ARG A 465 1.52 -3.45 -18.06
CA ARG A 465 0.50 -2.38 -17.90
C ARG A 465 -0.88 -2.84 -17.42
N HIS A 466 -1.07 -4.15 -17.24
CA HIS A 466 -2.33 -4.76 -16.78
C HIS A 466 -2.23 -5.29 -15.35
N TRP A 467 -1.17 -4.94 -14.62
CA TRP A 467 -0.94 -5.36 -13.25
C TRP A 467 -2.13 -5.01 -12.34
N GLY A 468 -2.60 -5.96 -11.54
CA GLY A 468 -3.75 -5.84 -10.64
C GLY A 468 -5.13 -5.81 -11.34
N GLU A 469 -5.22 -5.99 -12.66
CA GLU A 469 -6.53 -6.03 -13.35
C GLU A 469 -7.22 -7.40 -13.23
N ASP A 470 -8.57 -7.40 -13.24
CA ASP A 470 -9.34 -8.63 -13.48
C ASP A 470 -9.08 -9.15 -14.90
N ALA A 471 -8.47 -10.32 -14.97
CA ALA A 471 -8.13 -10.98 -16.22
C ALA A 471 -9.34 -11.60 -16.94
N VAL A 472 -10.48 -11.80 -16.28
CA VAL A 472 -11.61 -12.57 -16.80
C VAL A 472 -12.36 -11.78 -17.88
N GLY A 473 -12.42 -12.35 -19.08
CA GLY A 473 -13.20 -11.79 -20.18
C GLY A 473 -12.49 -11.80 -21.51
N ASP A 474 -12.93 -10.90 -22.40
CA ASP A 474 -12.48 -10.84 -23.79
C ASP A 474 -11.25 -9.96 -23.96
N TRP A 475 -10.10 -10.59 -24.18
CA TRP A 475 -8.86 -9.94 -24.59
C TRP A 475 -8.79 -9.81 -26.11
N THR A 476 -8.62 -8.59 -26.60
CA THR A 476 -8.68 -8.29 -28.04
C THR A 476 -7.33 -7.86 -28.58
N LEU A 477 -6.79 -8.65 -29.50
CA LEU A 477 -5.62 -8.29 -30.31
C LEU A 477 -6.07 -7.50 -31.54
N SER A 478 -5.44 -6.36 -31.78
CA SER A 478 -5.66 -5.51 -32.95
C SER A 478 -4.35 -5.29 -33.70
N ILE A 479 -4.35 -5.55 -35.00
CA ILE A 479 -3.20 -5.36 -35.88
C ILE A 479 -3.60 -4.41 -36.99
N SER A 480 -2.95 -3.26 -37.04
CA SER A 480 -3.17 -2.22 -38.05
C SER A 480 -1.97 -2.11 -38.95
N ASP A 481 -2.21 -2.22 -40.26
CA ASP A 481 -1.27 -1.80 -41.27
C ASP A 481 -1.51 -0.31 -41.57
N HIS A 482 -0.44 0.48 -41.60
CA HIS A 482 -0.48 1.94 -41.81
C HIS A 482 0.02 2.38 -43.19
N TYR A 483 0.23 1.46 -44.14
CA TYR A 483 0.75 1.80 -45.45
C TYR A 483 0.09 1.01 -46.60
N ALA A 484 0.03 1.62 -47.79
CA ALA A 484 -0.82 1.09 -48.85
C ALA A 484 -0.13 0.04 -49.75
N GLU A 485 1.12 -0.34 -49.49
CA GLU A 485 1.94 -1.13 -50.43
C GLU A 485 2.09 -2.60 -50.02
N ASP A 486 2.22 -2.88 -48.73
CA ASP A 486 2.46 -4.20 -48.19
C ASP A 486 1.19 -4.80 -47.57
N SER A 487 1.15 -6.12 -47.45
CA SER A 487 0.01 -6.84 -46.88
C SER A 487 0.51 -8.13 -46.27
N GLY A 488 -0.22 -8.66 -45.30
CA GLY A 488 0.21 -9.87 -44.61
C GLY A 488 -0.91 -10.66 -43.98
N ARG A 489 -0.55 -11.50 -43.02
CA ARG A 489 -1.47 -12.39 -42.31
C ARG A 489 -1.04 -12.58 -40.86
N LEU A 490 -2.00 -12.51 -39.95
CA LEU A 490 -1.87 -13.10 -38.62
C LEU A 490 -2.03 -14.61 -38.76
N LEU A 491 -0.94 -15.35 -38.61
CA LEU A 491 -0.93 -16.81 -38.70
C LEU A 491 -1.43 -17.44 -37.40
N SER A 492 -0.86 -17.03 -36.28
CA SER A 492 -1.22 -17.48 -34.94
C SER A 492 -0.85 -16.46 -33.88
N TRP A 493 -1.53 -16.55 -32.73
CA TRP A 493 -1.11 -15.89 -31.51
C TRP A 493 -1.54 -16.69 -30.27
N SER A 494 -0.80 -16.57 -29.17
CA SER A 494 -1.28 -16.95 -27.82
C SER A 494 -1.34 -15.74 -26.90
N LEU A 495 -2.12 -15.90 -25.85
CA LEU A 495 -2.19 -15.02 -24.70
C LEU A 495 -1.96 -15.90 -23.48
N ASP A 496 -0.92 -15.59 -22.72
CA ASP A 496 -0.56 -16.26 -21.49
C ASP A 496 -0.45 -15.18 -20.41
N LEU A 497 -1.24 -15.32 -19.34
CA LEU A 497 -1.32 -14.40 -18.21
C LEU A 497 -0.66 -15.05 -17.00
N TYR A 498 0.09 -14.29 -16.22
CA TYR A 498 0.88 -14.75 -15.08
C TYR A 498 0.66 -13.88 -13.86
N GLY A 499 0.73 -14.49 -12.68
CA GLY A 499 0.52 -13.85 -11.40
C GLY A 499 0.18 -14.88 -10.33
N ASP A 500 -0.70 -14.53 -9.38
CA ASP A 500 -1.09 -15.41 -8.28
C ASP A 500 -2.51 -15.97 -8.43
N PRO A 501 -2.83 -17.11 -7.77
CA PRO A 501 -4.18 -17.64 -7.79
C PRO A 501 -5.13 -16.72 -7.03
N ALA A 502 -6.13 -16.18 -7.72
CA ALA A 502 -7.20 -15.41 -7.10
C ALA A 502 -7.91 -16.22 -5.99
N ASP A 503 -7.79 -15.76 -4.75
CA ASP A 503 -8.42 -16.33 -3.56
C ASP A 503 -9.43 -15.39 -2.87
N GLY A 504 -9.43 -14.12 -3.28
CA GLY A 504 -10.34 -13.09 -2.80
C GLY A 504 -9.80 -12.28 -1.63
N ASP A 505 -8.57 -12.55 -1.20
CA ASP A 505 -7.88 -11.78 -0.17
C ASP A 505 -7.11 -10.64 -0.87
N ASP A 506 -7.46 -9.38 -0.58
CA ASP A 506 -6.86 -8.21 -1.25
C ASP A 506 -5.92 -7.42 -0.32
N ASP A 507 -4.77 -6.96 -0.85
CA ASP A 507 -3.91 -5.95 -0.19
C ASP A 507 -4.06 -4.57 -0.85
N TYR A 508 -4.81 -3.68 -0.19
CA TYR A 508 -5.08 -2.32 -0.65
C TYR A 508 -3.93 -1.37 -0.29
N ILE A 509 -3.08 -1.07 -1.27
CA ILE A 509 -1.86 -0.29 -1.08
C ILE A 509 -2.10 1.22 -1.22
N TYR A 510 -1.67 1.99 -0.23
CA TYR A 510 -1.74 3.44 -0.19
C TYR A 510 -0.36 4.09 -0.07
N THR A 511 -0.06 5.01 -0.99
CA THR A 511 1.16 5.82 -1.01
C THR A 511 0.82 7.31 -0.83
N ASP A 512 1.82 8.15 -0.59
CA ASP A 512 1.61 9.60 -0.46
C ASP A 512 0.92 10.24 -1.69
N GLU A 513 0.98 9.59 -2.85
CA GLU A 513 0.25 10.03 -4.04
C GLU A 513 -1.27 10.00 -3.88
N TYR A 514 -1.81 9.17 -2.96
CA TYR A 514 -3.22 9.14 -2.60
C TYR A 514 -3.76 10.56 -2.38
N GLY A 515 -2.98 11.40 -1.71
CA GLY A 515 -3.34 12.78 -1.41
C GLY A 515 -3.68 13.62 -2.65
N LEU A 516 -2.98 13.39 -3.75
CA LEU A 516 -3.21 14.07 -5.04
C LEU A 516 -4.26 13.35 -5.89
N VAL A 517 -4.21 12.03 -5.99
CA VAL A 517 -5.13 11.28 -6.87
C VAL A 517 -6.56 11.31 -6.34
N ALA A 518 -6.77 11.11 -5.03
CA ALA A 518 -8.09 11.16 -4.41
C ALA A 518 -8.64 12.59 -4.29
N ALA A 519 -7.78 13.61 -4.33
CA ALA A 519 -8.21 15.01 -4.48
C ALA A 519 -8.79 15.28 -5.89
N GLY A 520 -8.20 14.68 -6.92
CA GLY A 520 -8.67 14.78 -8.32
C GLY A 520 -9.87 13.88 -8.63
N ASP A 521 -9.96 12.73 -7.97
CA ASP A 521 -11.02 11.74 -8.15
C ASP A 521 -11.58 11.27 -6.78
N PRO A 522 -12.68 11.90 -6.31
CA PRO A 522 -13.28 11.52 -5.04
C PRO A 522 -13.84 10.10 -4.97
N GLN A 523 -13.97 9.38 -6.10
CA GLN A 523 -14.44 7.98 -6.07
C GLN A 523 -13.42 7.06 -5.40
N ARG A 524 -12.13 7.42 -5.42
CA ARG A 524 -11.03 6.68 -4.77
C ARG A 524 -11.05 6.72 -3.24
N ARG A 525 -11.98 7.47 -2.65
CA ARG A 525 -12.06 7.70 -1.19
C ARG A 525 -12.91 6.70 -0.44
N THR A 526 -13.51 5.77 -1.17
CA THR A 526 -14.37 4.75 -0.61
C THR A 526 -13.81 3.40 -1.04
N LEU A 527 -13.25 2.68 -0.07
CA LEU A 527 -12.85 1.30 -0.24
C LEU A 527 -14.10 0.42 -0.27
N SER A 528 -14.18 -0.48 -1.24
CA SER A 528 -15.23 -1.48 -1.35
C SER A 528 -14.60 -2.80 -1.75
N ASP A 529 -14.99 -3.83 -1.05
CA ASP A 529 -14.57 -5.21 -1.27
C ASP A 529 -15.81 -6.15 -1.17
N ASP A 530 -15.74 -7.27 -1.87
CA ASP A 530 -16.76 -8.31 -2.01
C ASP A 530 -16.50 -9.57 -1.15
N GLY A 531 -15.37 -9.62 -0.44
CA GLY A 531 -15.07 -10.40 0.76
C GLY A 531 -13.85 -11.30 0.65
N GLY A 532 -12.90 -11.19 1.56
CA GLY A 532 -11.80 -12.13 1.77
C GLY A 532 -11.31 -12.04 3.21
N SER A 533 -10.01 -12.16 3.40
CA SER A 533 -9.25 -11.58 4.51
C SER A 533 -8.47 -10.41 3.95
N ASP A 534 -8.94 -9.20 4.20
CA ASP A 534 -8.50 -8.03 3.44
C ASP A 534 -7.63 -7.10 4.28
N ARG A 535 -6.69 -6.44 3.61
CA ARG A 535 -5.70 -5.57 4.25
C ARG A 535 -5.68 -4.17 3.68
N ILE A 536 -5.57 -3.19 4.56
CA ILE A 536 -5.15 -1.82 4.20
C ILE A 536 -3.66 -1.68 4.48
N ASN A 537 -2.86 -1.48 3.44
CA ASN A 537 -1.41 -1.29 3.54
C ASN A 537 -1.02 0.16 3.23
N ALA A 538 -0.92 0.96 4.30
CA ALA A 538 -0.52 2.36 4.24
C ALA A 538 0.95 2.58 4.63
N ALA A 539 1.79 1.54 4.58
CA ALA A 539 3.20 1.62 4.96
C ALA A 539 3.98 2.68 4.18
N ALA A 540 3.61 2.94 2.92
CA ALA A 540 4.23 3.96 2.09
C ALA A 540 3.73 5.40 2.34
N LEU A 541 2.97 5.65 3.42
CA LEU A 541 2.58 7.00 3.83
C LEU A 541 3.64 7.60 4.77
N THR A 542 4.02 8.85 4.52
CA THR A 542 4.97 9.57 5.39
C THR A 542 4.29 10.49 6.41
N GLY A 543 2.98 10.68 6.28
CA GLY A 543 2.19 11.56 7.12
C GLY A 543 1.08 10.81 7.84
N ALA A 544 0.61 11.41 8.95
CA ALA A 544 -0.39 10.83 9.82
C ALA A 544 -1.67 10.34 9.09
N ALA A 545 -2.05 9.11 9.36
CA ALA A 545 -3.24 8.41 8.92
C ALA A 545 -4.26 8.22 10.06
N LEU A 546 -5.54 8.22 9.71
CA LEU A 546 -6.64 7.74 10.55
C LEU A 546 -7.33 6.62 9.78
N ILE A 547 -7.09 5.38 10.20
CA ILE A 547 -7.69 4.17 9.64
C ILE A 547 -8.73 3.69 10.64
N ASP A 548 -10.00 3.79 10.26
CA ASP A 548 -11.12 3.25 11.05
C ASP A 548 -11.77 2.14 10.23
N LEU A 549 -11.63 0.90 10.73
CA LEU A 549 -12.10 -0.30 10.04
C LEU A 549 -13.63 -0.48 10.14
N THR A 550 -14.34 0.43 10.82
CA THR A 550 -15.80 0.40 10.89
C THR A 550 -16.40 0.95 9.59
N ALA A 551 -17.22 0.13 8.91
CA ALA A 551 -17.92 0.57 7.70
C ALA A 551 -18.71 1.88 7.92
N GLY A 552 -18.52 2.83 6.99
CA GLY A 552 -19.12 4.15 7.03
C GLY A 552 -18.47 5.15 8.00
N ALA A 553 -17.49 4.73 8.80
CA ALA A 553 -16.73 5.64 9.65
C ALA A 553 -15.80 6.54 8.82
N ALA A 554 -15.45 7.69 9.41
CA ALA A 554 -14.64 8.70 8.73
C ALA A 554 -13.17 8.51 9.09
N GLY A 555 -12.38 8.06 8.13
CA GLY A 555 -10.93 8.02 8.17
C GLY A 555 -10.26 9.16 7.40
N ALA A 556 -8.93 9.16 7.40
CA ALA A 556 -8.12 10.06 6.59
C ALA A 556 -6.79 9.41 6.20
N LEU A 557 -6.45 9.46 4.91
CA LEU A 557 -5.16 9.03 4.36
C LEU A 557 -4.58 10.16 3.53
N ALA A 558 -3.28 10.47 3.68
CA ALA A 558 -2.58 11.54 2.96
C ALA A 558 -3.36 12.88 2.88
N GLY A 559 -4.05 13.24 3.98
CA GLY A 559 -4.87 14.46 4.08
C GLY A 559 -6.19 14.46 3.32
N GLN A 560 -6.60 13.35 2.71
CA GLN A 560 -7.93 13.17 2.12
C GLN A 560 -8.82 12.32 3.02
N THR A 561 -10.13 12.56 2.95
CA THR A 561 -11.11 11.69 3.62
C THR A 561 -11.03 10.28 3.06
N PHE A 562 -11.16 9.29 3.93
CA PHE A 562 -11.18 7.87 3.61
C PHE A 562 -12.38 7.22 4.30
N THR A 563 -13.02 6.25 3.65
CA THR A 563 -14.21 5.56 4.17
C THR A 563 -14.24 4.13 3.65
N ILE A 564 -14.72 3.19 4.46
CA ILE A 564 -15.03 1.83 4.03
C ILE A 564 -16.52 1.74 3.72
N ALA A 565 -16.88 1.12 2.60
CA ALA A 565 -18.26 1.00 2.15
C ALA A 565 -19.11 0.09 3.05
N ASP A 566 -20.42 0.34 3.07
CA ASP A 566 -21.37 -0.56 3.74
C ASP A 566 -21.28 -1.97 3.15
N GLY A 567 -21.03 -2.97 4.00
CA GLY A 567 -20.96 -4.38 3.61
C GLY A 567 -19.55 -4.90 3.36
N THR A 568 -18.55 -4.02 3.34
CA THR A 568 -17.13 -4.39 3.34
C THR A 568 -16.64 -4.60 4.76
N VAL A 569 -15.81 -5.62 4.95
CA VAL A 569 -15.11 -5.94 6.19
C VAL A 569 -13.63 -5.94 5.86
N ILE A 570 -12.81 -5.34 6.72
CA ILE A 570 -11.35 -5.35 6.62
C ILE A 570 -10.84 -5.90 7.95
N GLU A 571 -9.99 -6.90 7.87
CA GLU A 571 -9.43 -7.59 9.02
C GLU A 571 -8.08 -6.98 9.42
N GLU A 572 -7.31 -6.49 8.45
CA GLU A 572 -5.92 -6.10 8.67
C GLU A 572 -5.64 -4.65 8.28
N ALA A 573 -4.81 -3.96 9.06
CA ALA A 573 -4.30 -2.64 8.70
C ALA A 573 -2.87 -2.44 9.16
N ILE A 574 -2.04 -1.90 8.28
CA ILE A 574 -0.73 -1.36 8.62
C ILE A 574 -0.65 0.12 8.24
N ALA A 575 -0.15 0.94 9.15
CA ALA A 575 0.06 2.37 8.93
C ALA A 575 1.51 2.68 8.49
N GLY A 576 1.92 3.95 8.52
CA GLY A 576 3.12 4.45 7.83
C GLY A 576 4.20 4.99 8.77
N ASP A 577 4.91 6.03 8.34
CA ASP A 577 5.90 6.75 9.16
C ASP A 577 5.29 7.85 10.04
N GLY A 578 3.96 7.87 10.14
CA GLY A 578 3.16 8.99 10.62
C GLY A 578 3.10 9.10 12.15
N ALA A 579 1.97 9.60 12.62
CA ALA A 579 1.59 9.46 14.03
C ALA A 579 0.12 9.07 13.92
N ASP A 580 -0.06 7.79 13.74
CA ASP A 580 -1.22 7.20 13.11
C ASP A 580 -2.26 6.84 14.16
N THR A 581 -3.49 6.66 13.71
CA THR A 581 -4.58 6.17 14.56
C THR A 581 -5.29 5.05 13.83
N LEU A 582 -5.19 3.86 14.40
CA LEU A 582 -5.84 2.64 13.90
C LEU A 582 -6.95 2.27 14.88
N LEU A 583 -8.17 2.19 14.36
CA LEU A 583 -9.37 1.79 15.09
C LEU A 583 -9.94 0.54 14.41
N GLY A 584 -9.99 -0.57 15.13
CA GLY A 584 -10.58 -1.82 14.66
C GLY A 584 -12.11 -1.79 14.70
N ASN A 585 -12.73 -2.90 14.33
CA ASN A 585 -14.18 -3.03 14.22
C ASN A 585 -14.74 -4.06 15.22
N ALA A 586 -15.60 -5.00 14.78
CA ALA A 586 -16.19 -6.03 15.64
C ALA A 586 -15.65 -7.44 15.35
N VAL A 587 -14.77 -7.58 14.35
CA VAL A 587 -14.06 -8.82 14.02
C VAL A 587 -12.70 -8.83 14.72
N ALA A 588 -12.04 -9.99 14.74
CA ALA A 588 -10.65 -10.03 15.22
C ALA A 588 -9.74 -9.35 14.20
N ASN A 589 -9.16 -8.22 14.56
CA ASN A 589 -8.31 -7.40 13.72
C ASN A 589 -6.81 -7.63 13.98
N ASP A 590 -5.98 -7.45 12.94
CA ASP A 590 -4.52 -7.32 13.04
C ASP A 590 -4.11 -5.89 12.67
N LEU A 591 -3.75 -5.09 13.68
CA LEU A 591 -3.42 -3.67 13.54
C LEU A 591 -1.94 -3.44 13.81
N ASN A 592 -1.25 -2.77 12.89
CA ASN A 592 0.17 -2.44 12.99
C ASN A 592 0.42 -0.95 12.76
N GLY A 593 0.94 -0.24 13.79
CA GLY A 593 1.28 1.18 13.72
C GLY A 593 2.49 1.49 12.81
N ALA A 594 3.38 0.52 12.64
CA ALA A 594 4.63 0.61 11.91
C ALA A 594 5.64 1.58 12.53
N ARG A 595 5.72 2.83 12.07
CA ARG A 595 6.68 3.82 12.58
C ARG A 595 5.92 5.05 13.06
N GLY A 596 6.40 5.64 14.14
CA GLY A 596 5.84 6.86 14.67
C GLY A 596 5.28 6.66 16.06
N ASN A 597 4.52 7.64 16.53
CA ASN A 597 3.87 7.55 17.83
C ASN A 597 2.39 7.32 17.58
N ASP A 598 1.99 6.06 17.60
CA ASP A 598 0.72 5.64 17.07
C ASP A 598 -0.31 5.44 18.18
N VAL A 599 -1.56 5.39 17.77
CA VAL A 599 -2.68 5.05 18.64
C VAL A 599 -3.43 3.87 18.06
N LEU A 600 -3.45 2.77 18.81
CA LEU A 600 -4.12 1.54 18.43
C LEU A 600 -5.27 1.25 19.38
N ASP A 601 -6.45 1.04 18.83
CA ASP A 601 -7.65 0.60 19.52
C ASP A 601 -8.26 -0.55 18.72
N GLY A 602 -8.22 -1.78 19.26
CA GLY A 602 -8.74 -2.96 18.58
C GLY A 602 -10.26 -2.90 18.36
N GLY A 603 -10.98 -2.15 19.19
CA GLY A 603 -12.43 -2.23 19.23
C GLY A 603 -12.86 -3.57 19.79
N ALA A 604 -13.95 -4.13 19.24
CA ALA A 604 -14.49 -5.40 19.71
C ALA A 604 -13.94 -6.58 18.90
N GLY A 605 -13.63 -7.68 19.56
CA GLY A 605 -12.89 -8.76 18.93
C GLY A 605 -11.78 -9.23 19.84
N ASP A 606 -11.13 -10.34 19.48
CA ASP A 606 -9.86 -10.71 20.11
C ASP A 606 -8.77 -10.24 19.16
N ASP A 607 -8.25 -9.02 19.38
CA ASP A 607 -7.42 -8.33 18.40
C ASP A 607 -5.92 -8.55 18.61
N THR A 608 -5.15 -8.38 17.54
CA THR A 608 -3.67 -8.35 17.58
C THR A 608 -3.20 -6.95 17.27
N LEU A 609 -2.43 -6.35 18.18
CA LEU A 609 -1.97 -4.97 18.10
C LEU A 609 -0.44 -4.94 18.14
N THR A 610 0.17 -4.30 17.15
CA THR A 610 1.62 -4.10 17.04
C THR A 610 1.88 -2.60 16.96
N GLY A 611 2.57 -2.03 17.96
CA GLY A 611 2.86 -0.59 18.00
C GLY A 611 3.90 -0.20 16.95
N GLY A 612 5.00 -0.94 16.93
CA GLY A 612 6.13 -0.69 16.06
C GLY A 612 7.15 0.24 16.71
N ALA A 613 7.73 1.13 15.90
CA ALA A 613 8.80 2.00 16.35
C ALA A 613 8.29 3.37 16.77
N GLY A 614 8.30 3.64 18.07
CA GLY A 614 8.08 4.97 18.64
C GLY A 614 7.35 4.85 19.97
N ALA A 615 6.69 5.91 20.41
CA ALA A 615 5.96 5.90 21.68
C ALA A 615 4.47 5.73 21.42
N ASP A 616 4.00 4.49 21.55
CA ASP A 616 2.67 4.10 21.12
C ASP A 616 1.66 4.10 22.27
N LEU A 617 0.40 4.28 21.92
CA LEU A 617 -0.72 4.25 22.86
C LEU A 617 -1.70 3.15 22.46
N PHE A 618 -1.76 2.12 23.29
CA PHE A 618 -2.77 1.06 23.17
C PHE A 618 -4.00 1.42 24.02
N ARG A 619 -5.16 1.57 23.39
CA ARG A 619 -6.44 1.81 24.07
C ARG A 619 -7.25 0.53 24.13
N LEU A 620 -7.61 0.12 25.34
CA LEU A 620 -8.39 -1.10 25.55
C LEU A 620 -9.61 -0.79 26.41
N THR A 621 -10.77 -1.34 26.05
CA THR A 621 -11.97 -1.25 26.89
C THR A 621 -12.42 -2.63 27.35
N VAL A 622 -12.68 -2.76 28.66
CA VAL A 622 -13.31 -3.97 29.19
C VAL A 622 -14.67 -4.19 28.52
N GLY A 623 -14.91 -5.40 28.02
CA GLY A 623 -16.13 -5.79 27.33
C GLY A 623 -16.03 -5.84 25.81
N GLU A 624 -14.88 -5.44 25.24
CA GLU A 624 -14.67 -5.44 23.79
C GLU A 624 -13.94 -6.71 23.30
N GLY A 625 -13.08 -7.30 24.11
CA GLY A 625 -12.60 -8.68 23.94
C GLY A 625 -11.22 -8.90 24.55
N GLY A 626 -10.54 -9.97 24.14
CA GLY A 626 -9.22 -10.35 24.66
C GLY A 626 -8.10 -10.05 23.68
N ASP A 627 -7.44 -8.91 23.86
CA ASP A 627 -6.44 -8.41 22.92
C ASP A 627 -5.03 -8.93 23.20
N THR A 628 -4.19 -8.95 22.17
CA THR A 628 -2.78 -9.33 22.23
C THR A 628 -1.94 -8.19 21.70
N ILE A 629 -1.07 -7.62 22.55
CA ILE A 629 -0.05 -6.65 22.14
C ILE A 629 1.26 -7.40 21.91
N THR A 630 1.85 -7.25 20.72
CA THR A 630 2.94 -8.10 20.24
C THR A 630 4.34 -7.60 20.62
N ASP A 631 4.51 -6.29 20.83
CA ASP A 631 5.82 -5.64 20.91
C ASP A 631 5.94 -4.53 21.98
N PHE A 632 5.03 -4.49 22.96
CA PHE A 632 4.96 -3.44 23.98
C PHE A 632 6.31 -3.13 24.67
N ASP A 633 6.85 -1.94 24.44
CA ASP A 633 8.01 -1.39 25.14
C ASP A 633 7.57 -0.63 26.40
N VAL A 634 7.72 -1.28 27.57
CA VAL A 634 7.32 -0.73 28.87
C VAL A 634 7.93 0.66 29.18
N GLY A 635 9.09 0.99 28.61
CA GLY A 635 9.78 2.26 28.85
C GLY A 635 9.34 3.40 27.94
N LEU A 636 8.60 3.09 26.86
CA LEU A 636 8.26 4.03 25.80
C LEU A 636 6.75 4.10 25.55
N ASP A 637 6.10 2.94 25.51
CA ASP A 637 4.69 2.78 25.20
C ASP A 637 3.79 3.02 26.41
N ALA A 638 2.53 3.36 26.11
CA ALA A 638 1.49 3.62 27.07
C ALA A 638 0.27 2.72 26.83
N LEU A 639 -0.35 2.33 27.94
CA LEU A 639 -1.64 1.64 27.95
C LEU A 639 -2.71 2.57 28.51
N GLU A 640 -3.87 2.63 27.86
CA GLU A 640 -5.07 3.29 28.36
C GLU A 640 -6.17 2.25 28.55
N LEU A 641 -6.52 1.96 29.80
CA LEU A 641 -7.56 0.98 30.12
C LEU A 641 -8.88 1.68 30.52
N GLY A 642 -9.91 1.46 29.71
CA GLY A 642 -11.29 1.88 29.94
C GLY A 642 -12.17 0.75 30.50
N GLY A 643 -13.29 1.11 31.13
CA GLY A 643 -14.33 0.12 31.47
C GLY A 643 -14.09 -0.71 32.75
N SER A 644 -12.87 -0.78 33.27
CA SER A 644 -12.56 -1.62 34.43
C SER A 644 -13.05 -1.03 35.76
N GLY A 645 -13.75 -1.87 36.53
CA GLY A 645 -14.17 -1.63 37.90
C GLY A 645 -13.27 -2.30 38.95
N ALA A 646 -12.33 -3.16 38.57
CA ALA A 646 -11.39 -3.82 39.49
C ALA A 646 -9.96 -3.28 39.35
N ILE A 647 -9.52 -2.96 38.14
CA ILE A 647 -8.18 -2.48 37.81
C ILE A 647 -8.21 -0.95 37.74
N ARG A 648 -7.65 -0.26 38.76
CA ARG A 648 -7.66 1.22 38.83
C ARG A 648 -6.29 1.84 39.07
N SER A 649 -5.25 1.02 39.06
CA SER A 649 -3.87 1.43 39.26
C SER A 649 -2.92 0.44 38.61
N ALA A 650 -1.68 0.84 38.34
CA ALA A 650 -0.64 -0.07 37.84
C ALA A 650 -0.44 -1.28 38.78
N ASP A 651 -0.52 -1.07 40.09
CA ASP A 651 -0.44 -2.17 41.08
C ASP A 651 -1.60 -3.16 40.91
N ASP A 652 -2.83 -2.67 40.64
CA ASP A 652 -3.98 -3.55 40.39
C ASP A 652 -3.81 -4.31 39.07
N PHE A 653 -3.27 -3.65 38.04
CA PHE A 653 -3.01 -4.26 36.72
C PHE A 653 -2.01 -5.41 36.84
N VAL A 654 -0.87 -5.16 37.51
CA VAL A 654 0.14 -6.20 37.78
C VAL A 654 -0.42 -7.32 38.66
N ALA A 655 -1.30 -7.00 39.61
CA ALA A 655 -1.93 -8.00 40.48
C ALA A 655 -2.99 -8.86 39.75
N ALA A 656 -3.60 -8.33 38.69
CA ALA A 656 -4.59 -9.02 37.87
C ALA A 656 -3.95 -9.94 36.83
N GLY A 657 -2.65 -9.78 36.54
CA GLY A 657 -1.94 -10.59 35.58
C GLY A 657 -1.05 -11.70 36.14
N VAL A 658 -0.62 -12.58 35.24
CA VAL A 658 0.28 -13.70 35.52
C VAL A 658 1.29 -13.86 34.38
N ASP A 659 2.53 -14.23 34.72
CA ASP A 659 3.52 -14.61 33.69
C ASP A 659 3.07 -15.92 33.02
N GLY A 660 2.83 -15.84 31.71
CA GLY A 660 2.53 -16.93 30.81
C GLY A 660 3.80 -17.59 30.25
N ALA A 661 3.63 -18.39 29.20
CA ALA A 661 4.77 -18.98 28.49
C ALA A 661 5.49 -17.96 27.60
N ASP A 662 4.71 -17.03 27.03
CA ASP A 662 5.14 -16.15 25.94
C ASP A 662 5.04 -14.65 26.31
N GLY A 663 4.55 -14.32 27.51
CA GLY A 663 4.34 -12.95 27.95
C GLY A 663 3.63 -12.81 29.29
N PHE A 664 2.98 -11.67 29.51
CA PHE A 664 2.22 -11.35 30.71
C PHE A 664 0.73 -11.24 30.38
N ASP A 665 -0.08 -12.09 31.01
CA ASP A 665 -1.51 -12.22 30.70
C ASP A 665 -2.33 -11.58 31.82
N VAL A 666 -3.13 -10.55 31.51
CA VAL A 666 -3.98 -9.81 32.45
C VAL A 666 -5.44 -10.19 32.26
N THR A 667 -6.06 -10.78 33.28
CA THR A 667 -7.50 -11.07 33.26
C THR A 667 -8.31 -9.82 33.59
N LEU A 668 -9.15 -9.38 32.65
CA LEU A 668 -10.03 -8.23 32.79
C LEU A 668 -11.31 -8.58 33.60
N ASP A 669 -12.09 -7.57 33.97
CA ASP A 669 -13.27 -7.72 34.85
C ASP A 669 -14.36 -8.65 34.29
N ASP A 670 -14.48 -8.70 32.97
CA ASP A 670 -15.41 -9.56 32.21
C ASP A 670 -14.87 -10.98 31.99
N GLY A 671 -13.60 -11.21 32.32
CA GLY A 671 -12.90 -12.48 32.15
C GLY A 671 -12.14 -12.61 30.82
N ALA A 672 -12.16 -11.59 29.96
CA ALA A 672 -11.26 -11.52 28.81
C ALA A 672 -9.81 -11.39 29.27
N VAL A 673 -8.86 -11.69 28.38
CA VAL A 673 -7.43 -11.68 28.69
C VAL A 673 -6.72 -10.74 27.73
N LEU A 674 -6.08 -9.71 28.29
CA LEU A 674 -5.06 -8.93 27.58
C LEU A 674 -3.72 -9.65 27.70
N SER A 675 -3.06 -9.91 26.58
CA SER A 675 -1.75 -10.55 26.54
C SER A 675 -0.68 -9.54 26.10
N LEU A 676 0.37 -9.33 26.90
CA LEU A 676 1.54 -8.55 26.53
C LEU A 676 2.68 -9.51 26.18
N LEU A 677 2.92 -9.76 24.89
CA LEU A 677 3.95 -10.70 24.46
C LEU A 677 5.35 -10.15 24.78
N GLY A 678 6.27 -11.04 25.16
CA GLY A 678 7.65 -10.66 25.48
C GLY A 678 7.86 -9.87 26.78
N VAL A 679 6.80 -9.36 27.40
CA VAL A 679 6.82 -8.63 28.66
C VAL A 679 6.55 -9.58 29.83
N LEU A 680 7.29 -9.44 30.94
CA LEU A 680 7.02 -10.16 32.18
C LEU A 680 6.61 -9.18 33.29
N ALA A 681 5.99 -9.69 34.36
CA ALA A 681 5.61 -8.90 35.53
C ALA A 681 6.79 -8.13 36.16
N ALA A 682 8.01 -8.62 35.99
CA ALA A 682 9.23 -7.99 36.49
C ALA A 682 9.62 -6.72 35.71
N ASP A 683 9.16 -6.58 34.47
CA ASP A 683 9.52 -5.50 33.56
C ASP A 683 8.59 -4.29 33.72
N LEU A 684 7.36 -4.51 34.21
CA LEU A 684 6.30 -3.50 34.43
C LEU A 684 6.57 -2.44 35.51
N GLY A 685 7.83 -2.31 35.98
CA GLY A 685 8.21 -1.34 37.00
C GLY A 685 8.10 0.13 36.54
N GLU A 686 8.18 0.38 35.23
CA GLU A 686 8.07 1.70 34.61
C GLU A 686 6.80 1.87 33.76
N LEU A 687 5.86 0.92 33.84
CA LEU A 687 4.63 0.89 33.05
C LEU A 687 3.90 2.25 33.07
N LEU A 688 3.75 2.83 31.88
CA LEU A 688 2.89 3.98 31.64
C LEU A 688 1.48 3.49 31.39
N ILE A 689 0.63 3.54 32.43
CA ILE A 689 -0.79 3.18 32.31
C ILE A 689 -1.70 4.30 32.81
N SER A 690 -2.66 4.71 31.98
CA SER A 690 -3.78 5.56 32.35
C SER A 690 -5.04 4.72 32.48
N PHE A 691 -5.96 5.21 33.33
CA PHE A 691 -7.28 4.62 33.49
C PHE A 691 -8.30 5.67 33.08
N VAL A 692 -9.07 5.35 32.06
CA VAL A 692 -10.24 6.14 31.71
C VAL A 692 -11.38 5.55 32.51
N ASP A 693 -11.91 6.32 33.45
CA ASP A 693 -13.17 5.93 34.08
C ASP A 693 -14.14 5.66 32.94
N ALA A 694 -14.71 4.43 32.88
CA ALA A 694 -15.98 4.22 32.22
C ALA A 694 -16.83 5.43 32.60
N PRO A 695 -17.38 6.24 31.67
CA PRO A 695 -17.99 7.52 31.98
C PRO A 695 -18.83 7.30 33.23
N GLU A 696 -18.39 7.86 34.37
CA GLU A 696 -18.85 7.34 35.67
C GLU A 696 -20.37 7.21 35.57
N LEU A 697 -20.90 5.98 35.60
CA LEU A 697 -22.33 5.75 35.82
C LEU A 697 -22.58 6.08 37.29
N SER A 698 -22.40 7.35 37.61
CA SER A 698 -22.49 7.99 38.90
C SER A 698 -23.98 8.17 39.18
N SER A 699 -24.63 7.13 39.71
CA SER A 699 -25.98 7.17 40.28
C SER A 699 -27.02 7.97 39.47
N GLU A 700 -27.59 7.35 38.44
CA GLU A 700 -28.84 7.85 37.86
C GLU A 700 -29.94 7.89 38.91
N THR A 701 -30.80 8.91 38.87
CA THR A 701 -32.01 8.96 39.71
C THR A 701 -33.11 8.18 39.00
N VAL A 702 -33.62 7.12 39.63
CA VAL A 702 -34.82 6.42 39.15
C VAL A 702 -36.01 7.35 39.30
N ILE A 703 -36.61 7.76 38.17
CA ILE A 703 -37.83 8.55 38.14
C ILE A 703 -39.03 7.61 38.30
N GLU A 704 -39.03 6.50 37.59
CA GLU A 704 -40.13 5.53 37.57
C GLU A 704 -39.61 4.14 37.19
N SER A 705 -40.17 3.09 37.81
CA SER A 705 -39.72 1.70 37.65
C SER A 705 -40.87 0.68 37.67
N ALA A 706 -42.07 1.11 37.35
CA ALA A 706 -43.30 0.34 37.39
C ALA A 706 -43.62 -0.19 35.99
N GLY A 707 -43.03 -1.34 35.63
CA GLY A 707 -43.28 -1.94 34.33
C GLY A 707 -42.10 -2.77 33.83
N ALA A 708 -42.04 -3.00 32.52
CA ALA A 708 -40.90 -3.62 31.84
C ALA A 708 -39.81 -2.60 31.45
N VAL A 709 -40.10 -1.31 31.61
CA VAL A 709 -39.21 -0.18 31.33
C VAL A 709 -39.00 0.62 32.61
N THR A 710 -37.77 1.05 32.86
CA THR A 710 -37.41 1.96 33.95
C THR A 710 -37.00 3.31 33.35
N LEU A 711 -37.56 4.40 33.85
CA LEU A 711 -37.17 5.76 33.49
C LEU A 711 -36.16 6.32 34.49
N LEU A 712 -35.06 6.83 33.97
CA LEU A 712 -33.87 7.26 34.70
C LEU A 712 -33.50 8.69 34.27
N GLU A 713 -32.86 9.43 35.17
CA GLU A 713 -32.18 10.70 34.88
C GLU A 713 -30.70 10.57 35.24
N ASN A 714 -29.82 10.82 34.28
CA ASN A 714 -28.38 10.76 34.51
C ASN A 714 -27.84 12.05 35.16
N THR A 715 -26.55 12.08 35.51
CA THR A 715 -25.94 13.22 36.21
C THR A 715 -25.83 14.49 35.38
N ALA A 716 -25.94 14.40 34.05
CA ALA A 716 -26.09 15.53 33.15
C ALA A 716 -27.54 16.04 33.06
N GLY A 717 -28.47 15.43 33.81
CA GLY A 717 -29.90 15.73 33.81
C GLY A 717 -30.63 15.17 32.59
N ALA A 718 -30.01 14.27 31.82
CA ALA A 718 -30.60 13.68 30.62
C ALA A 718 -31.44 12.44 30.95
N TYR A 719 -32.56 12.29 30.25
CA TYR A 719 -33.46 11.15 30.40
C TYR A 719 -32.93 9.90 29.69
N VAL A 720 -32.99 8.78 30.39
CA VAL A 720 -32.58 7.46 29.92
C VAL A 720 -33.70 6.47 30.22
N VAL A 721 -33.95 5.53 29.32
CA VAL A 721 -34.85 4.39 29.56
C VAL A 721 -34.06 3.09 29.61
N GLU A 722 -34.37 2.23 30.58
CA GLU A 722 -33.81 0.89 30.69
C GLU A 722 -34.91 -0.16 30.45
N ALA A 723 -34.73 -0.97 29.41
CA ALA A 723 -35.64 -2.06 29.07
C ALA A 723 -34.85 -3.34 28.80
N GLY A 724 -35.12 -4.40 29.56
CA GLY A 724 -34.42 -5.68 29.38
C GLY A 724 -32.90 -5.64 29.60
N GLY A 725 -32.39 -4.67 30.37
CA GLY A 725 -30.96 -4.48 30.65
C GLY A 725 -30.22 -3.58 29.65
N VAL A 726 -30.90 -3.12 28.59
CA VAL A 726 -30.37 -2.15 27.63
C VAL A 726 -30.80 -0.74 28.03
N ARG A 727 -29.85 0.20 28.05
CA ARG A 727 -30.10 1.62 28.33
C ARG A 727 -30.11 2.43 27.04
N THR A 728 -31.12 3.27 26.87
CA THR A 728 -31.30 4.10 25.67
C THR A 728 -31.51 5.55 26.08
N GLY A 729 -30.64 6.45 25.59
CA GLY A 729 -30.74 7.88 25.85
C GLY A 729 -31.85 8.53 25.03
N ILE A 730 -32.65 9.40 25.65
CA ILE A 730 -33.70 10.12 24.92
C ILE A 730 -33.11 11.33 24.21
N THR A 731 -33.25 11.37 22.89
CA THR A 731 -32.70 12.45 22.06
C THR A 731 -33.76 13.16 21.23
N ARG A 732 -33.46 14.39 20.84
CA ARG A 732 -34.22 15.15 19.84
C ARG A 732 -33.28 16.08 19.09
N ASP A 733 -33.42 16.09 17.76
CA ASP A 733 -32.59 16.93 16.88
C ASP A 733 -31.07 16.70 17.10
N GLY A 734 -30.68 15.45 17.42
CA GLY A 734 -29.30 15.05 17.69
C GLY A 734 -28.76 15.40 19.09
N GLY A 735 -29.55 16.08 19.93
CA GLY A 735 -29.17 16.44 21.30
C GLY A 735 -29.89 15.60 22.36
N ALA A 736 -29.25 15.39 23.51
CA ALA A 736 -29.86 14.75 24.67
C ALA A 736 -31.00 15.59 25.25
N VAL A 737 -32.09 14.94 25.65
CA VAL A 737 -33.24 15.57 26.29
C VAL A 737 -33.05 15.54 27.80
N THR A 738 -33.10 16.70 28.43
CA THR A 738 -32.86 16.91 29.86
C THR A 738 -34.09 17.47 30.57
N GLY A 739 -34.10 17.44 31.91
CA GLY A 739 -35.15 18.08 32.73
C GLY A 739 -35.35 19.58 32.46
N ASP A 740 -34.33 20.26 31.92
CA ASP A 740 -34.38 21.68 31.55
C ASP A 740 -34.63 21.92 30.05
N SER A 741 -34.71 20.87 29.22
CA SER A 741 -34.92 21.01 27.77
C SER A 741 -36.25 21.70 27.43
N TYR A 742 -37.24 21.61 28.31
CA TYR A 742 -38.54 22.26 28.14
C TYR A 742 -39.00 22.91 29.44
N ALA A 743 -38.98 24.24 29.46
CA ALA A 743 -39.32 25.03 30.65
C ALA A 743 -40.67 24.60 31.28
N GLY A 744 -40.58 24.03 32.48
CA GLY A 744 -41.72 23.62 33.30
C GLY A 744 -42.34 22.28 32.92
N TRP A 745 -41.70 21.48 32.07
CA TRP A 745 -42.08 20.11 31.70
C TRP A 745 -41.05 19.12 32.24
N SER A 746 -41.50 17.96 32.71
CA SER A 746 -40.64 16.87 33.13
C SER A 746 -41.22 15.54 32.69
N MET A 747 -40.35 14.60 32.32
CA MET A 747 -40.75 13.23 32.01
C MET A 747 -40.98 12.47 33.33
N ILE A 748 -42.09 11.74 33.42
CA ILE A 748 -42.52 11.11 34.67
C ILE A 748 -42.79 9.61 34.55
N HIS A 749 -42.90 9.08 33.33
CA HIS A 749 -43.18 7.67 33.09
C HIS A 749 -42.73 7.25 31.68
N ALA A 750 -42.30 5.99 31.53
CA ALA A 750 -41.95 5.41 30.24
C ALA A 750 -42.50 3.99 30.07
N GLU A 751 -42.95 3.63 28.86
CA GLU A 751 -43.40 2.27 28.54
C GLU A 751 -42.92 1.84 27.14
N GLY A 752 -42.71 0.53 26.98
CA GLY A 752 -42.21 -0.05 25.74
C GLY A 752 -43.31 -0.20 24.68
N LEU A 753 -42.99 0.11 23.42
CA LEU A 753 -43.85 -0.19 22.28
C LEU A 753 -43.46 -1.54 21.65
N GLY A 754 -44.45 -2.29 21.16
CA GLY A 754 -44.27 -3.59 20.50
C GLY A 754 -43.47 -3.59 19.18
N GLY A 755 -42.76 -2.51 18.87
CA GLY A 755 -41.88 -2.33 17.71
C GLY A 755 -40.50 -1.73 18.05
N GLY A 756 -40.10 -1.74 19.33
CA GLY A 756 -38.75 -1.36 19.78
C GLY A 756 -38.60 0.05 20.34
N GLY A 757 -39.51 0.99 20.05
CA GLY A 757 -39.48 2.35 20.60
C GLY A 757 -40.20 2.51 21.95
N PHE A 758 -40.23 3.74 22.47
CA PHE A 758 -40.78 4.04 23.80
C PHE A 758 -41.88 5.11 23.75
N GLN A 759 -42.90 4.95 24.60
CA GLN A 759 -43.88 5.99 24.95
C GLN A 759 -43.45 6.68 26.24
N LEU A 760 -43.33 8.02 26.20
CA LEU A 760 -42.78 8.83 27.29
C LEU A 760 -43.79 9.89 27.72
N LEU A 761 -44.27 9.80 28.97
CA LEU A 761 -45.23 10.75 29.52
C LEU A 761 -44.52 11.95 30.11
N TRP A 762 -44.94 13.13 29.69
CA TRP A 762 -44.49 14.41 30.21
C TRP A 762 -45.60 15.10 30.99
N GLN A 763 -45.24 15.66 32.14
CA GLN A 763 -46.11 16.48 32.95
C GLN A 763 -45.57 17.90 33.03
N ARG A 764 -46.46 18.88 32.88
CA ARG A 764 -46.15 20.28 33.09
C ARG A 764 -46.53 20.71 34.50
N THR A 765 -45.78 21.65 35.06
CA THR A 765 -46.03 22.26 36.40
C THR A 765 -47.46 22.80 36.63
N ASN A 766 -48.25 23.03 35.59
CA ASN A 766 -49.65 23.46 35.68
C ASN A 766 -50.68 22.31 35.63
N GLY A 767 -50.23 21.05 35.55
CA GLY A 767 -51.09 19.86 35.47
C GLY A 767 -51.45 19.41 34.05
N ASP A 768 -50.88 20.02 33.01
CA ASP A 768 -51.05 19.55 31.63
C ASP A 768 -50.16 18.33 31.36
N TYR A 769 -50.65 17.38 30.55
CA TYR A 769 -49.89 16.19 30.15
C TYR A 769 -49.71 16.10 28.64
N THR A 770 -48.56 15.57 28.21
CA THR A 770 -48.31 15.21 26.81
C THR A 770 -47.56 13.89 26.72
N MET A 771 -47.77 13.15 25.64
CA MET A 771 -47.09 11.89 25.37
C MET A 771 -46.14 12.07 24.20
N TRP A 772 -44.92 11.57 24.33
CA TRP A 772 -43.96 11.43 23.24
C TRP A 772 -43.86 9.97 22.79
N GLU A 773 -43.59 9.76 21.51
CA GLU A 773 -43.13 8.48 20.98
C GLU A 773 -41.71 8.64 20.41
N THR A 774 -40.89 7.64 20.66
CA THR A 774 -39.52 7.52 20.15
C THR A 774 -39.37 6.28 19.27
N ASP A 775 -38.29 6.22 18.49
CA ASP A 775 -37.85 4.97 17.87
C ASP A 775 -37.02 4.11 18.85
N GLY A 776 -36.49 2.97 18.38
CA GLY A 776 -35.72 2.05 19.22
C GLY A 776 -34.33 2.56 19.65
N ALA A 777 -33.85 3.65 19.04
CA ALA A 777 -32.63 4.34 19.46
C ALA A 777 -32.93 5.50 20.44
N GLY A 778 -34.19 5.69 20.83
CA GLY A 778 -34.60 6.75 21.77
C GLY A 778 -34.76 8.13 21.11
N ALA A 779 -34.72 8.22 19.77
CA ALA A 779 -34.89 9.48 19.07
C ALA A 779 -36.39 9.86 19.00
N TYR A 780 -36.70 11.11 19.33
CA TYR A 780 -38.03 11.67 19.27
C TYR A 780 -38.64 11.57 17.85
N VAL A 781 -39.85 10.99 17.76
CA VAL A 781 -40.61 10.87 16.50
C VAL A 781 -41.77 11.87 16.45
N LYS A 782 -42.62 11.89 17.48
CA LYS A 782 -43.86 12.69 17.52
C LYS A 782 -44.42 12.83 18.94
N TYR A 783 -45.38 13.76 19.12
CA TYR A 783 -46.09 13.94 20.37
C TYR A 783 -47.61 14.10 20.19
N TYR A 784 -48.35 13.84 21.26
CA TYR A 784 -49.80 14.05 21.34
C TYR A 784 -50.19 14.67 22.69
N SER A 785 -51.25 15.49 22.69
CA SER A 785 -51.84 16.02 23.92
C SER A 785 -52.65 14.92 24.65
N VAL A 786 -52.54 14.87 25.97
CA VAL A 786 -53.27 13.93 26.83
C VAL A 786 -54.30 14.71 27.64
N ASP A 787 -55.58 14.51 27.33
CA ASP A 787 -56.72 15.08 28.07
C ASP A 787 -57.95 14.18 27.87
N PRO A 788 -58.58 13.65 28.95
CA PRO A 788 -58.17 13.71 30.35
C PRO A 788 -57.06 12.68 30.73
N PRO A 789 -56.26 12.93 31.80
CA PRO A 789 -55.07 12.14 32.17
C PRO A 789 -55.35 10.67 32.49
N TRP A 790 -56.53 10.34 33.04
CA TRP A 790 -56.93 8.98 33.38
C TRP A 790 -57.00 7.99 32.21
N ILE A 791 -57.01 8.47 30.95
CA ILE A 791 -56.93 7.60 29.77
C ILE A 791 -55.62 6.80 29.77
N MET A 792 -54.55 7.34 30.33
CA MET A 792 -53.24 6.68 30.35
C MET A 792 -53.04 5.79 31.58
N GLU A 793 -53.75 6.05 32.68
CA GLU A 793 -53.67 5.21 33.89
C GLU A 793 -54.10 3.77 33.61
N ALA A 794 -55.11 3.59 32.74
CA ALA A 794 -55.56 2.27 32.33
C ALA A 794 -54.52 1.51 31.49
N ALA A 795 -53.60 2.23 30.84
CA ALA A 795 -52.52 1.66 30.02
C ALA A 795 -51.24 1.44 30.83
N SER A 796 -50.89 2.33 31.76
CA SER A 796 -49.69 2.26 32.59
C SER A 796 -49.86 1.47 33.88
N GLY A 797 -51.09 1.33 34.38
CA GLY A 797 -51.34 0.74 35.70
C GLY A 797 -50.84 1.60 36.88
N VAL A 798 -50.58 2.89 36.63
CA VAL A 798 -50.12 3.88 37.62
C VAL A 798 -51.19 4.96 37.75
N ASP A 799 -51.45 5.41 38.97
CA ASP A 799 -52.29 6.59 39.29
C ASP A 799 -51.48 7.85 38.96
N ILE A 800 -51.76 8.44 37.80
CA ILE A 800 -50.95 9.49 37.19
C ILE A 800 -51.36 10.86 37.73
N ASP A 801 -52.66 11.08 37.97
CA ASP A 801 -53.17 12.36 38.46
C ASP A 801 -53.28 12.47 39.99
N GLY A 802 -53.01 11.37 40.70
CA GLY A 802 -52.90 11.31 42.15
C GLY A 802 -54.26 11.31 42.86
N ASP A 803 -55.34 10.96 42.15
CA ASP A 803 -56.69 10.90 42.72
C ASP A 803 -56.98 9.59 43.49
N GLY A 804 -56.04 8.63 43.44
CA GLY A 804 -56.13 7.33 44.10
C GLY A 804 -56.84 6.26 43.27
N ILE A 805 -57.20 6.55 42.02
CA ILE A 805 -57.88 5.68 41.07
C ILE A 805 -56.94 5.45 39.88
N ILE A 806 -56.96 4.23 39.34
CA ILE A 806 -56.28 3.92 38.07
C ILE A 806 -57.38 3.80 37.02
N GLY A 807 -57.49 4.78 36.14
CA GLY A 807 -58.48 4.82 35.06
C GLY A 807 -59.66 5.77 35.35
N GLU A 808 -60.72 5.72 34.54
CA GLU A 808 -61.83 6.70 34.62
C GLU A 808 -62.41 6.82 36.05
N PRO A 809 -62.42 8.03 36.65
CA PRO A 809 -63.01 8.24 37.96
C PRO A 809 -64.51 7.87 37.97
N GLU A 810 -64.95 7.08 38.94
CA GLU A 810 -66.38 6.73 39.08
C GLU A 810 -67.24 8.00 39.20
N LYS A 811 -68.17 8.19 38.26
CA LYS A 811 -69.13 9.30 38.32
C LYS A 811 -70.14 9.03 39.45
N PRO A 812 -70.32 9.93 40.44
CA PRO A 812 -71.26 9.69 41.53
C PRO A 812 -72.72 9.70 41.04
N GLU A 813 -73.36 8.55 41.12
CA GLU A 813 -74.77 8.35 40.79
C GLU A 813 -75.66 8.42 42.04
N THR A 814 -76.75 9.21 41.99
CA THR A 814 -77.75 9.24 43.07
C THR A 814 -78.99 8.47 42.66
N VAL A 815 -79.51 7.63 43.55
CA VAL A 815 -80.73 6.85 43.30
C VAL A 815 -81.96 7.78 43.36
N ILE A 816 -82.67 7.91 42.22
CA ILE A 816 -83.93 8.65 42.13
C ILE A 816 -85.11 7.76 42.56
N GLU A 817 -85.09 6.48 42.15
CA GLU A 817 -86.15 5.51 42.44
C GLU A 817 -85.59 4.09 42.53
N SER A 818 -86.02 3.33 43.54
CA SER A 818 -85.63 1.92 43.74
C SER A 818 -86.82 0.97 43.98
N ALA A 819 -88.03 1.33 43.55
CA ALA A 819 -89.22 0.50 43.73
C ALA A 819 -89.50 -0.37 42.50
N GLY A 820 -88.75 -1.47 42.33
CA GLY A 820 -88.96 -2.42 41.24
C GLY A 820 -87.72 -3.27 40.95
N ALA A 821 -87.76 -4.03 39.86
CA ALA A 821 -86.61 -4.84 39.40
C ALA A 821 -85.51 -4.02 38.69
N VAL A 822 -85.67 -2.69 38.61
CA VAL A 822 -84.74 -1.76 37.96
C VAL A 822 -84.64 -0.50 38.84
N THR A 823 -83.44 0.05 38.98
CA THR A 823 -83.16 1.29 39.73
C THR A 823 -82.93 2.43 38.75
N LEU A 824 -83.56 3.58 38.97
CA LEU A 824 -83.32 4.80 38.19
C LEU A 824 -82.28 5.67 38.92
N LEU A 825 -81.20 6.01 38.22
CA LEU A 825 -80.06 6.77 38.73
C LEU A 825 -79.99 8.14 38.02
N GLU A 826 -79.71 9.20 38.76
CA GLU A 826 -79.37 10.53 38.22
C GLU A 826 -77.86 10.69 38.21
N ASN A 827 -77.30 11.04 37.04
CA ASN A 827 -75.93 11.53 36.96
C ASN A 827 -75.90 12.97 37.52
N THR A 828 -75.15 13.20 38.60
CA THR A 828 -75.06 14.53 39.24
C THR A 828 -73.94 15.40 38.70
N ALA A 829 -73.14 14.91 37.76
CA ALA A 829 -72.32 15.75 36.90
C ALA A 829 -73.20 16.31 35.77
N GLY A 830 -73.60 17.57 35.91
CA GLY A 830 -74.55 18.26 35.00
C GLY A 830 -74.10 18.41 33.56
#